data_AF-A0A2G3K2Q4-F1
#
_entry.id   AF-A0A2G3K2Q4-F1
#
_cell.length_a   1.000
_cell.length_b   1.000
_cell.length_c   1.000
_cell.angle_alpha   90.00
_cell.angle_beta   90.00
_cell.angle_gamma   90.00
#
_symmetry.space_group_name_H-M   'P 1'
#
loop_
_entity.id
_entity.type
_entity.pdbx_description
1 polymer ?
#
loop_
_entity_poly.entity_id
_entity_poly.type
_entity_poly.pdbx_seq_one_letter_code
_entity_poly.pdbx_strand_id
1 'polypeptide(L)'
;MMTKRVSVRRMVTLVIAVASATSAVAATRIDLSQGMPAFDAPSDSSGFVVVPKEGSSITDARGNKLSRMEQRHKGVRVWGENPIVTSYASSPEGMLADVPSYTTGTLLSGIAADLPSPQARYSEDDVWNLLRKKGTQVDKAEHKAIEQVITVIDQRSGRAQRVYLASLYISTPNPTRPHFIVDAETLKVHDQWEGLTTLNMTGPGGNEKVGQYEYGRDYPAFEVGQDCSFENANVKTVDMLNGTQPLDTAFRPPSCLNNGTARNTVRSVNGAFSPLNDAHAFGNSVFNMYNEWLGKRPIQQKLTLRVHFGQDWTNAQWTGQAMNFGDGGRKYYPLVSLDIIAHEVSHGFTEQNAELVYTGQAGGMNEAFSDMAAAAAEVYVRGRTDFILGDEVVRDGTNNSTRYMLDPERNGHAISHASKYYSGMNSHNSSGVYNKAFALLANKPGWDVKKAFTTFATANMLYWKPQSTFDEGACGVIRAADDRGMSRADVIDVFDQVGVRCPNFPPTTGGGGGGSASKYDRSIKYKQGDIVDVNGKRYALTVRVNNQPGGDYQIWGAYCDPTTCGENNSYTYGGWLKAYWADAGSSGGTTGGGGTTASGNFDEYRQYRRGEQVQFNGRSYTLTVKVDGTRSGNYPIYGSTCAPSRCTSSQPWVNADGRASAYWE
;
A
#
# COMPACT_ATOMS: atom_id res chain seq x y z
N MET A 1 -34.34 0.00 71.23
CA MET A 1 -33.66 1.08 70.50
C MET A 1 -32.56 0.47 69.64
N MET A 2 -32.83 0.27 68.34
CA MET A 2 -31.82 -0.17 67.36
C MET A 2 -31.26 1.06 66.66
N THR A 3 -30.00 1.39 66.90
CA THR A 3 -29.30 2.51 66.25
C THR A 3 -28.73 2.06 64.91
N LYS A 4 -29.35 2.54 63.82
CA LYS A 4 -28.79 2.49 62.47
C LYS A 4 -27.44 3.22 62.43
N ARG A 5 -26.34 2.51 62.21
CA ARG A 5 -25.08 3.12 61.77
C ARG A 5 -25.22 3.50 60.30
N VAL A 6 -25.37 4.79 60.03
CA VAL A 6 -25.25 5.39 58.70
C VAL A 6 -23.79 5.29 58.27
N SER A 7 -23.52 4.48 57.25
CA SER A 7 -22.22 4.47 56.56
C SER A 7 -22.16 5.70 55.65
N VAL A 8 -21.40 6.71 56.08
CA VAL A 8 -21.06 7.86 55.24
C VAL A 8 -19.97 7.40 54.27
N ARG A 9 -20.34 7.06 53.04
CA ARG A 9 -19.39 6.92 51.92
C ARG A 9 -18.74 8.29 51.68
N ARG A 10 -17.53 8.51 52.21
CA ARG A 10 -16.69 9.65 51.81
C ARG A 10 -16.28 9.46 50.35
N MET A 11 -16.78 10.30 49.43
CA MET A 11 -16.18 10.46 48.11
C MET A 11 -14.78 11.03 48.32
N VAL A 12 -13.76 10.27 47.92
CA VAL A 12 -12.37 10.73 47.90
C VAL A 12 -12.20 11.55 46.62
N THR A 13 -12.23 12.88 46.74
CA THR A 13 -11.81 13.80 45.68
C THR A 13 -10.28 13.81 45.67
N LEU A 14 -9.64 13.20 44.68
CA LEU A 14 -8.19 13.24 44.52
C LEU A 14 -7.81 14.46 43.68
N VAL A 15 -7.18 15.46 44.29
CA VAL A 15 -6.67 16.64 43.60
C VAL A 15 -5.23 16.34 43.18
N ILE A 16 -5.01 16.08 41.89
CA ILE A 16 -3.66 15.98 41.31
C ILE A 16 -3.26 17.37 40.84
N ALA A 17 -2.16 17.88 41.38
CA ALA A 17 -1.60 19.17 41.02
C ALA A 17 -0.34 19.00 40.16
N VAL A 18 -0.28 19.72 39.04
CA VAL A 18 0.92 19.85 38.23
C VAL A 18 1.29 21.32 38.20
N ALA A 19 2.51 21.68 38.63
CA ALA A 19 2.90 23.08 38.64
C ALA A 19 3.02 23.63 37.21
N SER A 20 2.44 24.80 37.00
CA SER A 20 2.72 25.66 35.86
C SER A 20 4.06 26.36 36.09
N ALA A 21 5.13 25.87 35.48
CA ALA A 21 6.33 26.66 35.29
C ALA A 21 5.98 27.81 34.34
N THR A 22 6.04 29.04 34.84
CA THR A 22 5.84 30.27 34.07
C THR A 22 7.00 30.48 33.10
N SER A 23 6.90 29.83 31.96
CA SER A 23 7.54 30.19 30.70
C SER A 23 6.50 29.96 29.62
N ALA A 24 6.36 30.89 28.67
CA ALA A 24 5.34 30.89 27.63
C ALA A 24 5.56 29.73 26.62
N VAL A 25 5.28 28.50 27.06
CA VAL A 25 5.36 27.29 26.25
C VAL A 25 3.94 26.81 25.97
N ALA A 26 3.68 26.37 24.74
CA ALA A 26 2.42 25.77 24.34
C ALA A 26 2.04 24.59 25.24
N ALA A 27 0.76 24.22 25.24
CA ALA A 27 0.28 23.10 26.01
C ALA A 27 1.11 21.84 25.72
N THR A 28 1.48 21.14 26.78
CA THR A 28 2.37 19.98 26.69
C THR A 28 1.64 18.78 27.26
N ARG A 29 1.64 17.68 26.50
CA ARG A 29 1.12 16.40 26.98
C ARG A 29 2.12 15.78 27.95
N ILE A 30 1.62 15.44 29.13
CA ILE A 30 2.38 14.77 30.19
C ILE A 30 1.96 13.31 30.20
N ASP A 31 2.92 12.41 30.02
CA ASP A 31 2.75 10.98 30.22
C ASP A 31 2.98 10.65 31.69
N LEU A 32 1.93 10.14 32.35
CA LEU A 32 1.94 9.85 33.78
C LEU A 32 2.74 8.59 34.13
N SER A 33 3.03 7.73 33.14
CA SER A 33 3.80 6.50 33.35
C SER A 33 5.29 6.73 33.62
N GLN A 34 5.82 7.92 33.27
CA GLN A 34 7.24 8.27 33.40
C GLN A 34 7.63 8.81 34.80
N GLY A 35 6.71 8.72 35.78
CA GLY A 35 6.89 9.26 37.12
C GLY A 35 6.43 10.71 37.24
N MET A 36 5.68 11.01 38.31
CA MET A 36 5.29 12.38 38.63
C MET A 36 6.54 13.18 39.05
N PRO A 37 6.81 14.35 38.44
CA PRO A 37 7.75 15.30 39.04
C PRO A 37 7.25 15.65 40.45
N ALA A 38 8.17 15.82 41.41
CA ALA A 38 7.82 16.28 42.76
C ALA A 38 7.13 17.65 42.67
N PHE A 39 5.92 17.77 43.21
CA PHE A 39 5.14 19.01 43.19
C PHE A 39 4.58 19.35 44.58
N ASP A 40 4.89 20.57 45.03
CA ASP A 40 4.19 21.26 46.12
C ASP A 40 2.77 21.68 45.69
N ALA A 41 1.86 21.77 46.65
CA ALA A 41 0.45 22.12 46.44
C ALA A 41 0.29 23.51 45.76
N PRO A 42 -0.49 23.66 44.66
CA PRO A 42 -0.76 24.95 44.05
C PRO A 42 -1.91 25.67 44.75
N SER A 43 -1.84 27.00 44.71
CA SER A 43 -2.93 27.91 45.05
C SER A 43 -4.10 27.80 44.08
N ASP A 44 -5.31 28.09 44.58
CA ASP A 44 -6.65 27.98 44.00
C ASP A 44 -6.92 28.75 42.68
N SER A 45 -5.89 29.15 41.93
CA SER A 45 -5.98 30.12 40.82
C SER A 45 -5.82 29.56 39.39
N SER A 46 -5.45 28.29 39.20
CA SER A 46 -5.14 27.72 37.87
C SER A 46 -6.34 27.13 37.12
N GLY A 47 -7.46 26.86 37.80
CA GLY A 47 -8.66 26.25 37.21
C GLY A 47 -8.48 24.82 36.70
N PHE A 48 -7.35 24.16 36.99
CA PHE A 48 -7.06 22.78 36.62
C PHE A 48 -7.64 21.82 37.66
N VAL A 49 -8.49 20.88 37.21
CA VAL A 49 -9.08 19.86 38.09
C VAL A 49 -9.10 18.51 37.38
N VAL A 50 -8.68 17.45 38.07
CA VAL A 50 -8.85 16.07 37.61
C VAL A 50 -9.87 15.39 38.50
N VAL A 51 -10.99 14.95 37.94
CA VAL A 51 -12.10 14.34 38.69
C VAL A 51 -12.34 12.90 38.22
N PRO A 52 -12.83 11.98 39.07
CA PRO A 52 -13.22 10.65 38.62
C PRO A 52 -14.29 10.73 37.52
N LYS A 53 -14.09 10.01 36.42
CA LYS A 53 -15.13 9.86 35.41
C LYS A 53 -16.17 8.88 35.92
N GLU A 54 -17.41 9.34 36.04
CA GLU A 54 -18.51 8.53 36.56
C GLU A 54 -18.66 7.21 35.77
N GLY A 55 -18.92 6.11 36.50
CA GLY A 55 -19.07 4.77 35.92
C GLY A 55 -17.80 4.15 35.33
N SER A 56 -16.64 4.83 35.38
CA SER A 56 -15.42 4.39 34.70
C SER A 56 -14.37 3.87 35.69
N SER A 57 -14.71 2.85 36.49
CA SER A 57 -13.76 2.18 37.39
C SER A 57 -13.88 0.66 37.35
N ILE A 58 -12.74 -0.03 37.42
CA ILE A 58 -12.67 -1.50 37.50
C ILE A 58 -11.80 -1.91 38.67
N THR A 59 -11.95 -3.16 39.13
CA THR A 59 -11.03 -3.78 40.07
C THR A 59 -10.21 -4.82 39.33
N ASP A 60 -8.87 -4.77 39.45
CA ASP A 60 -8.00 -5.77 38.83
C ASP A 60 -7.96 -7.10 39.60
N ALA A 61 -7.27 -8.09 39.04
CA ALA A 61 -7.12 -9.42 39.64
C ALA A 61 -6.38 -9.40 41.00
N ARG A 62 -5.69 -8.31 41.36
CA ARG A 62 -4.97 -8.11 42.62
C ARG A 62 -5.80 -7.33 43.64
N GLY A 63 -7.05 -6.98 43.31
CA GLY A 63 -7.96 -6.22 44.15
C GLY A 63 -7.79 -4.71 44.05
N ASN A 64 -6.88 -4.19 43.23
CA ASN A 64 -6.66 -2.76 43.09
C ASN A 64 -7.81 -2.14 42.31
N LYS A 65 -8.25 -0.95 42.71
CA LYS A 65 -9.27 -0.20 41.98
C LYS A 65 -8.61 0.77 41.01
N LEU A 66 -8.82 0.56 39.73
CA LEU A 66 -8.42 1.45 38.65
C LEU A 66 -9.59 2.37 38.30
N SER A 67 -9.39 3.67 38.35
CA SER A 67 -10.41 4.66 37.99
C SER A 67 -9.90 5.54 36.85
N ARG A 68 -10.68 5.63 35.77
CA ARG A 68 -10.45 6.63 34.73
C ARG A 68 -10.86 7.99 35.27
N MET A 69 -9.98 8.96 35.14
CA MET A 69 -10.21 10.33 35.53
C MET A 69 -10.48 11.20 34.30
N GLU A 70 -11.12 12.34 34.52
CA GLU A 70 -11.43 13.36 33.53
C GLU A 70 -10.72 14.66 33.93
N GLN A 71 -9.91 15.20 33.03
CA GLN A 71 -9.28 16.49 33.22
C GLN A 71 -10.24 17.62 32.80
N ARG A 72 -10.28 18.69 33.61
CA ARG A 72 -11.01 19.92 33.34
C ARG A 72 -10.09 21.13 33.49
N HIS A 73 -10.28 22.11 32.61
CA HIS A 73 -9.65 23.43 32.72
C HIS A 73 -10.75 24.50 32.76
N LYS A 74 -10.82 25.23 33.87
CA LYS A 74 -11.87 26.21 34.19
C LYS A 74 -13.28 25.66 33.95
N GLY A 75 -13.51 24.42 34.40
CA GLY A 75 -14.78 23.70 34.28
C GLY A 75 -15.03 23.03 32.91
N VAL A 76 -14.26 23.37 31.87
CA VAL A 76 -14.38 22.79 30.53
C VAL A 76 -13.59 21.49 30.45
N ARG A 77 -14.20 20.44 29.91
CA ARG A 77 -13.58 19.12 29.78
C ARG A 77 -12.44 19.14 28.78
N VAL A 78 -11.31 18.54 29.14
CA VAL A 78 -10.21 18.25 28.22
C VAL A 78 -10.48 16.91 27.55
N TRP A 79 -10.60 16.90 26.23
CA TRP A 79 -10.93 15.71 25.44
C TRP A 79 -9.71 15.16 24.70
N GLY A 80 -9.61 13.84 24.63
CA GLY A 80 -8.48 13.10 24.05
C GLY A 80 -7.47 12.58 25.08
N GLU A 81 -7.50 13.11 26.31
CA GLU A 81 -6.60 12.71 27.40
C GLU A 81 -7.32 11.80 28.41
N ASN A 82 -6.61 10.81 28.95
CA ASN A 82 -7.20 9.79 29.83
C ASN A 82 -6.27 9.44 31.00
N PRO A 83 -6.19 10.29 32.04
CA PRO A 83 -5.48 9.94 33.27
C PRO A 83 -6.17 8.77 33.97
N ILE A 84 -5.40 7.79 34.43
CA ILE A 84 -5.88 6.62 35.17
C ILE A 84 -5.20 6.60 36.52
N VAL A 85 -5.99 6.45 37.59
CA VAL A 85 -5.51 6.35 38.97
C VAL A 85 -5.76 4.93 39.47
N THR A 86 -4.72 4.26 39.96
CA THR A 86 -4.84 2.92 40.56
C THR A 86 -4.66 2.96 42.06
N SER A 87 -5.73 2.82 42.83
CA SER A 87 -5.66 2.69 44.30
C SER A 87 -5.50 1.23 44.73
N TYR A 88 -4.47 0.92 45.51
CA TYR A 88 -4.19 -0.42 46.01
C TYR A 88 -5.19 -0.87 47.09
N ALA A 89 -5.49 -2.17 47.12
CA ALA A 89 -6.38 -2.76 48.15
C ALA A 89 -5.72 -2.86 49.54
N SER A 90 -4.40 -2.98 49.61
CA SER A 90 -3.60 -3.04 50.85
C SER A 90 -2.13 -2.79 50.54
N SER A 91 -1.38 -2.14 51.45
CA SER A 91 0.08 -2.21 51.40
C SER A 91 0.55 -3.58 51.91
N PRO A 92 1.73 -4.08 51.48
CA PRO A 92 2.31 -5.32 52.01
C PRO A 92 2.45 -5.35 53.55
N GLU A 93 2.45 -4.20 54.22
CA GLU A 93 2.57 -4.07 55.68
C GLU A 93 1.28 -3.75 56.45
N GLY A 94 0.10 -3.72 55.82
CA GLY A 94 -1.19 -3.56 56.53
C GLY A 94 -1.44 -2.20 57.20
N MET A 95 -0.71 -1.15 56.80
CA MET A 95 -0.93 0.23 57.24
C MET A 95 -1.91 0.97 56.31
N LEU A 96 -2.69 1.92 56.86
CA LEU A 96 -3.59 2.78 56.09
C LEU A 96 -2.83 3.56 54.99
N ALA A 97 -3.38 3.52 53.77
CA ALA A 97 -2.80 4.08 52.55
C ALA A 97 -2.89 5.62 52.51
N ASP A 98 -1.83 6.31 52.92
CA ASP A 98 -1.70 7.77 52.79
C ASP A 98 -0.64 8.22 51.74
N VAL A 99 -0.10 7.34 50.88
CA VAL A 99 0.97 7.67 49.89
C VAL A 99 0.79 6.80 48.60
N PRO A 100 1.01 7.29 47.36
CA PRO A 100 0.01 7.27 46.29
C PRO A 100 -0.05 6.03 45.39
N SER A 101 -1.28 5.79 44.96
CA SER A 101 -1.74 5.23 43.69
C SER A 101 -0.82 5.58 42.51
N TYR A 102 -0.26 4.60 41.80
CA TYR A 102 0.43 4.90 40.54
C TYR A 102 -0.58 5.41 39.50
N THR A 103 -0.15 6.38 38.71
CA THR A 103 -0.96 7.00 37.66
C THR A 103 -0.42 6.60 36.28
N THR A 104 -1.31 6.34 35.34
CA THR A 104 -0.96 6.05 33.95
C THR A 104 -1.84 6.87 33.00
N GLY A 105 -1.53 6.83 31.70
CA GLY A 105 -2.21 7.65 30.71
C GLY A 105 -1.65 9.06 30.65
N THR A 106 -2.42 9.98 30.08
CA THR A 106 -1.92 11.31 29.70
C THR A 106 -2.81 12.43 30.22
N LEU A 107 -2.21 13.59 30.42
CA LEU A 107 -2.90 14.85 30.70
C LEU A 107 -2.25 16.01 29.92
N LEU A 108 -2.94 17.13 29.79
CA LEU A 108 -2.38 18.35 29.20
C LEU A 108 -2.02 19.37 30.28
N SER A 109 -0.79 19.86 30.28
CA SER A 109 -0.35 21.01 31.08
C SER A 109 -0.18 22.25 30.19
N GLY A 110 -0.14 23.46 30.77
CA GLY A 110 0.11 24.69 30.02
C GLY A 110 -1.08 25.23 29.20
N ILE A 111 -2.27 24.65 29.32
CA ILE A 111 -3.47 25.02 28.54
C ILE A 111 -3.77 26.53 28.57
N ALA A 112 -3.56 27.18 29.72
CA ALA A 112 -3.86 28.61 29.89
C ALA A 112 -3.06 29.52 28.93
N ALA A 113 -1.87 29.10 28.50
CA ALA A 113 -1.03 29.87 27.57
C ALA A 113 -1.59 29.87 26.14
N ASP A 114 -2.35 28.82 25.77
CA ASP A 114 -2.88 28.66 24.40
C ASP A 114 -4.29 29.21 24.22
N LEU A 115 -5.04 29.40 25.32
CA LEU A 115 -6.43 29.86 25.30
C LEU A 115 -6.51 31.36 25.68
N PRO A 116 -6.54 32.28 24.69
CA PRO A 116 -6.49 33.71 24.95
C PRO A 116 -7.77 34.28 25.60
N SER A 117 -8.89 33.55 25.52
CA SER A 117 -10.19 33.94 26.07
C SER A 117 -10.74 32.88 27.05
N PRO A 118 -11.37 33.30 28.16
CA PRO A 118 -12.02 32.37 29.09
C PRO A 118 -13.26 31.70 28.48
N GLN A 119 -13.87 32.30 27.46
CA GLN A 119 -15.08 31.82 26.79
C GLN A 119 -14.84 31.64 25.29
N ALA A 120 -15.61 30.75 24.66
CA ALA A 120 -15.62 30.62 23.21
C ALA A 120 -16.15 31.91 22.56
N ARG A 121 -15.59 32.27 21.40
CA ARG A 121 -16.11 33.40 20.60
C ARG A 121 -17.47 33.12 19.99
N TYR A 122 -17.70 31.89 19.53
CA TYR A 122 -18.95 31.46 18.91
C TYR A 122 -19.74 30.55 19.85
N SER A 123 -21.06 30.64 19.79
CA SER A 123 -21.99 29.84 20.59
C SER A 123 -22.29 28.48 19.96
N GLU A 124 -22.93 27.59 20.73
CA GLU A 124 -23.47 26.33 20.22
C GLU A 124 -24.48 26.55 19.07
N ASP A 125 -25.29 27.61 19.14
CA ASP A 125 -26.25 27.96 18.09
C ASP A 125 -25.56 28.41 16.81
N ASP A 126 -24.42 29.10 16.90
CA ASP A 126 -23.61 29.46 15.74
C ASP A 126 -23.08 28.22 15.02
N VAL A 127 -22.69 27.18 15.78
CA VAL A 127 -22.30 25.88 15.22
C VAL A 127 -23.48 25.23 14.50
N TRP A 128 -24.67 25.19 15.10
CA TRP A 128 -25.85 24.64 14.43
C TRP A 128 -26.20 25.41 13.15
N ASN A 129 -26.11 26.73 13.18
CA ASN A 129 -26.34 27.59 12.02
C ASN A 129 -25.30 27.36 10.91
N LEU A 130 -24.02 27.17 11.28
CA LEU A 130 -22.97 26.78 10.34
C LEU A 130 -23.29 25.42 9.69
N LEU A 131 -23.65 24.42 10.48
CA LEU A 131 -23.93 23.07 9.97
C LEU A 131 -25.15 23.04 9.05
N ARG A 132 -26.20 23.81 9.36
CA ARG A 132 -27.34 24.06 8.44
C ARG A 132 -26.87 24.65 7.12
N LYS A 133 -26.07 25.72 7.16
CA LYS A 133 -25.54 26.37 5.95
C LYS A 133 -24.66 25.44 5.10
N LYS A 134 -23.99 24.49 5.75
CA LYS A 134 -23.20 23.43 5.10
C LYS A 134 -24.03 22.24 4.59
N GLY A 135 -25.37 22.30 4.69
CA GLY A 135 -26.28 21.28 4.14
C GLY A 135 -26.61 20.14 5.10
N THR A 136 -26.16 20.19 6.36
CA THR A 136 -26.57 19.22 7.37
C THR A 136 -28.04 19.43 7.72
N GLN A 137 -28.86 18.37 7.74
CA GLN A 137 -30.29 18.44 8.01
C GLN A 137 -30.59 18.57 9.53
N VAL A 138 -30.00 19.58 10.18
CA VAL A 138 -30.06 19.81 11.63
C VAL A 138 -31.50 19.87 12.15
N ASP A 139 -32.43 20.41 11.35
CA ASP A 139 -33.84 20.57 11.75
C ASP A 139 -34.65 19.28 11.66
N LYS A 140 -34.11 18.22 11.05
CA LYS A 140 -34.70 16.87 11.05
C LYS A 140 -34.10 15.94 12.10
N ALA A 141 -33.16 16.45 12.92
CA ALA A 141 -32.51 15.63 13.93
C ALA A 141 -33.48 15.32 15.08
N GLU A 142 -33.66 14.03 15.35
CA GLU A 142 -34.40 13.54 16.52
C GLU A 142 -33.62 13.83 17.81
N HIS A 143 -32.30 13.65 17.76
CA HIS A 143 -31.40 13.96 18.85
C HIS A 143 -30.28 14.87 18.36
N LYS A 144 -29.94 15.87 19.17
CA LYS A 144 -28.78 16.74 18.97
C LYS A 144 -28.02 16.80 20.29
N ALA A 145 -26.71 16.63 20.23
CA ALA A 145 -25.83 16.85 21.36
C ALA A 145 -24.64 17.67 20.89
N ILE A 146 -24.28 18.68 21.66
CA ILE A 146 -23.10 19.49 21.44
C ILE A 146 -22.42 19.71 22.78
N GLU A 147 -21.11 19.60 22.79
CA GLU A 147 -20.30 19.82 23.98
C GLU A 147 -19.09 20.66 23.62
N GLN A 148 -18.86 21.73 24.36
CA GLN A 148 -17.60 22.47 24.29
C GLN A 148 -16.50 21.75 25.07
N VAL A 149 -15.37 21.48 24.43
CA VAL A 149 -14.21 20.81 25.00
C VAL A 149 -12.90 21.54 24.67
N ILE A 150 -11.82 21.16 25.34
CA ILE A 150 -10.45 21.59 25.02
C ILE A 150 -9.68 20.37 24.52
N THR A 151 -8.96 20.51 23.40
CA THR A 151 -8.13 19.42 22.85
C THR A 151 -6.96 19.95 22.03
N VAL A 152 -6.02 19.09 21.65
CA VAL A 152 -4.92 19.41 20.73
C VAL A 152 -5.20 18.68 19.41
N ILE A 153 -5.68 19.42 18.40
CA ILE A 153 -6.05 18.84 17.11
C ILE A 153 -4.80 18.53 16.28
N ASP A 154 -3.91 19.53 16.11
CA ASP A 154 -2.62 19.32 15.44
C ASP A 154 -1.53 19.03 16.47
N GLN A 155 -1.16 17.76 16.55
CA GLN A 155 -0.10 17.25 17.42
C GLN A 155 1.28 17.89 17.12
N ARG A 156 1.52 18.39 15.89
CA ARG A 156 2.78 19.08 15.56
C ARG A 156 2.85 20.48 16.15
N SER A 157 1.71 21.17 16.19
CA SER A 157 1.61 22.50 16.80
C SER A 157 1.65 22.44 18.33
N GLY A 158 1.18 21.34 18.92
CA GLY A 158 1.05 21.17 20.37
C GLY A 158 0.03 22.09 21.03
N ARG A 159 -0.65 22.98 20.29
CA ARG A 159 -1.49 24.02 20.86
C ARG A 159 -2.85 23.48 21.28
N ALA A 160 -3.24 23.75 22.52
CA ALA A 160 -4.59 23.48 22.99
C ALA A 160 -5.59 24.45 22.34
N GLN A 161 -6.71 23.91 21.88
CA GLN A 161 -7.78 24.64 21.23
C GLN A 161 -9.11 24.32 21.91
N ARG A 162 -9.99 25.31 21.94
CA ARG A 162 -11.39 25.14 22.34
C ARG A 162 -12.21 24.78 21.11
N VAL A 163 -12.95 23.69 21.19
CA VAL A 163 -13.76 23.18 20.09
C VAL A 163 -15.12 22.69 20.58
N TYR A 164 -16.08 22.61 19.65
CA TYR A 164 -17.36 21.96 19.84
C TYR A 164 -17.33 20.56 19.24
N LEU A 165 -17.66 19.56 20.04
CA LEU A 165 -18.02 18.22 19.58
C LEU A 165 -19.52 18.20 19.36
N ALA A 166 -19.96 18.33 18.10
CA ALA A 166 -21.36 18.27 17.74
C ALA A 166 -21.72 16.89 17.21
N SER A 167 -22.89 16.38 17.56
CA SER A 167 -23.46 15.15 17.03
C SER A 167 -24.97 15.28 16.89
N LEU A 168 -25.52 14.66 15.88
CA LEU A 168 -26.96 14.58 15.65
C LEU A 168 -27.34 13.19 15.22
N TYR A 169 -28.58 12.78 15.50
CA TYR A 169 -29.18 11.57 14.95
C TYR A 169 -30.42 11.97 14.14
N ILE A 170 -30.46 11.57 12.87
CA ILE A 170 -31.53 11.87 11.92
C ILE A 170 -32.17 10.57 11.49
N SER A 171 -33.37 10.28 12.00
CA SER A 171 -34.13 9.05 11.71
C SER A 171 -35.01 9.22 10.46
N THR A 172 -34.38 9.36 9.28
CA THR A 172 -35.08 9.29 7.98
C THR A 172 -34.97 7.88 7.40
N PRO A 173 -35.61 7.54 6.25
CA PRO A 173 -35.40 6.24 5.62
C PRO A 173 -33.93 5.89 5.37
N ASN A 174 -33.06 6.89 5.20
CA ASN A 174 -31.59 6.75 5.28
C ASN A 174 -31.13 7.37 6.60
N PRO A 175 -31.05 6.61 7.71
CA PRO A 175 -30.65 7.19 8.99
C PRO A 175 -29.18 7.64 8.94
N THR A 176 -28.85 8.73 9.63
CA THR A 176 -27.47 9.24 9.75
C THR A 176 -27.25 9.79 11.14
N ARG A 177 -26.05 9.63 11.66
CA ARG A 177 -25.60 10.15 12.95
C ARG A 177 -24.28 10.91 12.80
N PRO A 178 -24.24 12.04 12.07
CA PRO A 178 -22.98 12.70 11.80
C PRO A 178 -22.45 13.39 13.06
N HIS A 179 -21.15 13.34 13.22
CA HIS A 179 -20.37 13.97 14.26
C HIS A 179 -19.41 15.00 13.64
N PHE A 180 -19.12 16.07 14.37
CA PHE A 180 -18.25 17.16 13.92
C PHE A 180 -17.35 17.64 15.04
N ILE A 181 -16.12 18.04 14.69
CA ILE A 181 -15.24 18.87 15.54
C ILE A 181 -15.21 20.26 14.92
N VAL A 182 -15.73 21.26 15.62
CA VAL A 182 -15.81 22.64 15.12
C VAL A 182 -15.02 23.57 16.02
N ASP A 183 -14.11 24.35 15.45
CA ASP A 183 -13.32 25.34 16.16
C ASP A 183 -14.20 26.42 16.80
N ALA A 184 -14.04 26.64 18.10
CA ALA A 184 -14.89 27.55 18.85
C ALA A 184 -14.53 29.04 18.64
N GLU A 185 -13.37 29.31 18.02
CA GLU A 185 -12.86 30.68 17.77
C GLU A 185 -13.01 31.10 16.31
N THR A 186 -13.13 30.15 15.39
CA THR A 186 -13.11 30.39 13.94
C THR A 186 -14.27 29.77 13.16
N LEU A 187 -15.08 28.90 13.79
CA LEU A 187 -16.10 28.07 13.12
C LEU A 187 -15.54 27.16 12.01
N LYS A 188 -14.23 26.91 12.00
CA LYS A 188 -13.62 25.93 11.10
C LYS A 188 -14.05 24.52 11.53
N VAL A 189 -14.60 23.74 10.61
CA VAL A 189 -14.81 22.30 10.82
C VAL A 189 -13.45 21.62 10.66
N HIS A 190 -12.95 21.01 11.73
CA HIS A 190 -11.68 20.29 11.74
C HIS A 190 -11.84 18.84 11.31
N ASP A 191 -12.94 18.19 11.70
CA ASP A 191 -13.22 16.79 11.37
C ASP A 191 -14.73 16.51 11.32
N GLN A 192 -15.11 15.45 10.59
CA GLN A 192 -16.48 14.96 10.46
C GLN A 192 -16.51 13.45 10.24
N TRP A 193 -17.37 12.72 10.97
CA TRP A 193 -17.56 11.28 10.79
C TRP A 193 -19.01 10.83 10.99
N GLU A 194 -19.33 9.59 10.63
CA GLU A 194 -20.65 8.96 10.82
C GLU A 194 -20.64 8.07 12.09
N GLY A 195 -21.63 8.26 12.97
CA GLY A 195 -21.74 7.61 14.28
C GLY A 195 -22.72 6.44 14.34
N LEU A 196 -23.40 6.11 13.23
CA LEU A 196 -24.14 4.86 13.07
C LEU A 196 -23.20 3.70 12.79
N THR A 197 -23.48 2.54 13.39
CA THR A 197 -22.73 1.30 13.14
C THR A 197 -23.20 0.66 11.83
N THR A 198 -22.32 -0.04 11.10
CA THR A 198 -22.70 -0.78 9.89
C THR A 198 -23.33 -2.13 10.23
N LEU A 199 -24.04 -2.73 9.26
CA LEU A 199 -24.52 -4.11 9.30
C LEU A 199 -23.66 -4.95 8.34
N ASN A 200 -23.39 -6.21 8.69
CA ASN A 200 -22.73 -7.15 7.78
C ASN A 200 -23.76 -7.92 6.96
N MET A 201 -23.66 -7.83 5.64
CA MET A 201 -24.50 -8.53 4.66
C MET A 201 -23.76 -9.72 4.06
N THR A 202 -24.50 -10.81 3.86
CA THR A 202 -24.03 -12.06 3.24
C THR A 202 -24.75 -12.29 1.91
N GLY A 203 -24.31 -13.26 1.12
CA GLY A 203 -24.97 -13.60 -0.14
C GLY A 203 -24.03 -14.20 -1.18
N PRO A 204 -24.56 -14.70 -2.30
CA PRO A 204 -23.73 -15.28 -3.34
C PRO A 204 -23.01 -14.18 -4.15
N GLY A 205 -21.92 -14.55 -4.79
CA GLY A 205 -21.18 -13.78 -5.77
C GLY A 205 -20.57 -14.68 -6.84
N GLY A 206 -19.89 -14.08 -7.81
CA GLY A 206 -19.25 -14.77 -8.91
C GLY A 206 -20.17 -15.07 -10.09
N ASN A 207 -19.70 -15.93 -10.99
CA ASN A 207 -20.40 -16.33 -12.20
C ASN A 207 -20.08 -17.77 -12.61
N GLU A 208 -20.72 -18.28 -13.66
CA GLU A 208 -20.53 -19.64 -14.16
C GLU A 208 -19.07 -20.00 -14.51
N LYS A 209 -18.23 -19.01 -14.86
CA LYS A 209 -16.82 -19.22 -15.20
C LYS A 209 -15.94 -19.34 -13.97
N VAL A 210 -16.01 -18.37 -13.06
CA VAL A 210 -15.18 -18.35 -11.84
C VAL A 210 -15.75 -19.22 -10.72
N GLY A 211 -16.98 -19.70 -10.89
CA GLY A 211 -17.73 -20.45 -9.88
C GLY A 211 -18.49 -19.54 -8.92
N GLN A 212 -19.49 -20.11 -8.26
CA GLN A 212 -20.22 -19.43 -7.20
C GLN A 212 -19.39 -19.44 -5.91
N TYR A 213 -19.32 -18.30 -5.24
CA TYR A 213 -18.86 -18.18 -3.86
C TYR A 213 -19.90 -17.44 -3.02
N GLU A 214 -19.72 -17.44 -1.69
CA GLU A 214 -20.64 -16.84 -0.73
C GLU A 214 -19.90 -15.88 0.21
N TYR A 215 -20.31 -14.60 0.22
CA TYR A 215 -19.89 -13.61 1.22
C TYR A 215 -20.45 -13.99 2.59
N GLY A 216 -19.60 -13.98 3.61
CA GLY A 216 -19.86 -14.52 4.95
C GLY A 216 -19.40 -15.96 5.15
N ARG A 217 -18.94 -16.65 4.10
CA ARG A 217 -18.39 -18.02 4.18
C ARG A 217 -17.05 -18.15 3.46
N ASP A 218 -17.03 -17.88 2.16
CA ASP A 218 -15.84 -18.03 1.30
C ASP A 218 -15.04 -16.72 1.24
N TYR A 219 -15.75 -15.58 1.26
CA TYR A 219 -15.22 -14.25 1.50
C TYR A 219 -15.83 -13.66 2.79
N PRO A 220 -15.23 -12.62 3.40
CA PRO A 220 -15.86 -11.89 4.50
C PRO A 220 -17.25 -11.36 4.10
N ALA A 221 -18.15 -11.25 5.08
CA ALA A 221 -19.37 -10.49 4.88
C ALA A 221 -19.01 -9.02 4.60
N PHE A 222 -19.84 -8.32 3.83
CA PHE A 222 -19.59 -6.93 3.44
C PHE A 222 -20.49 -5.96 4.19
N GLU A 223 -19.97 -4.77 4.46
CA GLU A 223 -20.67 -3.75 5.24
C GLU A 223 -21.71 -3.01 4.43
N VAL A 224 -22.91 -2.88 4.99
CA VAL A 224 -24.05 -2.10 4.48
C VAL A 224 -24.57 -1.15 5.57
N GLY A 225 -25.43 -0.19 5.20
CA GLY A 225 -26.11 0.67 6.16
C GLY A 225 -27.04 -0.11 7.09
N GLN A 226 -27.37 0.44 8.27
CA GLN A 226 -28.30 -0.22 9.22
C GLN A 226 -29.69 -0.45 8.63
N ASP A 227 -30.10 0.39 7.69
CA ASP A 227 -31.34 0.25 6.92
C ASP A 227 -31.21 -0.76 5.76
N CYS A 228 -30.13 -1.55 5.76
CA CYS A 228 -29.75 -2.48 4.70
C CYS A 228 -29.52 -1.83 3.33
N SER A 229 -29.35 -0.51 3.27
CA SER A 229 -28.87 0.13 2.05
C SER A 229 -27.47 -0.37 1.73
N PHE A 230 -27.23 -0.74 0.46
CA PHE A 230 -25.90 -1.02 -0.07
C PHE A 230 -25.13 0.30 -0.19
N GLU A 231 -24.97 0.97 0.94
CA GLU A 231 -24.31 2.25 1.09
C GLU A 231 -23.60 2.31 2.43
N ASN A 232 -22.37 2.78 2.41
CA ASN A 232 -21.60 3.11 3.59
C ASN A 232 -20.83 4.42 3.34
N ALA A 233 -19.81 4.72 4.15
CA ALA A 233 -19.02 5.94 4.01
C ALA A 233 -18.26 6.03 2.67
N ASN A 234 -17.92 4.89 2.07
CA ASN A 234 -17.02 4.80 0.92
C ASN A 234 -17.74 4.43 -0.37
N VAL A 235 -18.69 3.50 -0.30
CA VAL A 235 -19.31 2.89 -1.46
C VAL A 235 -20.82 3.00 -1.38
N LYS A 236 -21.45 3.31 -2.51
CA LYS A 236 -22.88 3.22 -2.75
C LYS A 236 -23.12 2.36 -3.98
N THR A 237 -23.90 1.29 -3.86
CA THR A 237 -24.29 0.44 -4.99
C THR A 237 -25.75 0.68 -5.35
N VAL A 238 -26.00 0.92 -6.63
CA VAL A 238 -27.31 1.23 -7.20
C VAL A 238 -27.67 0.13 -8.19
N ASP A 239 -28.88 -0.41 -8.07
CA ASP A 239 -29.49 -1.25 -9.10
C ASP A 239 -30.14 -0.34 -10.15
N MET A 240 -29.60 -0.36 -11.36
CA MET A 240 -30.08 0.46 -12.48
C MET A 240 -31.32 -0.13 -13.17
N LEU A 241 -31.71 -1.36 -12.81
CA LEU A 241 -32.91 -2.02 -13.34
C LEU A 241 -32.95 -2.06 -14.88
N ASN A 242 -31.79 -2.26 -15.52
CA ASN A 242 -31.57 -2.23 -16.97
C ASN A 242 -31.82 -0.85 -17.63
N GLY A 243 -31.97 0.20 -16.83
CA GLY A 243 -32.09 1.58 -17.28
C GLY A 243 -30.74 2.23 -17.55
N THR A 244 -30.76 3.32 -18.33
CA THR A 244 -29.59 4.19 -18.58
C THR A 244 -29.73 5.57 -17.93
N GLN A 245 -30.92 5.90 -17.43
CA GLN A 245 -31.16 7.13 -16.71
C GLN A 245 -30.53 7.04 -15.31
N PRO A 246 -29.78 8.06 -14.86
CA PRO A 246 -29.13 8.02 -13.56
C PRO A 246 -30.14 7.79 -12.43
N LEU A 247 -30.04 6.62 -11.78
CA LEU A 247 -30.63 6.39 -10.47
C LEU A 247 -29.56 6.68 -9.41
N ASP A 248 -29.98 7.23 -8.28
CA ASP A 248 -29.07 7.61 -7.19
C ASP A 248 -29.42 6.96 -5.84
N THR A 249 -30.52 6.21 -5.80
CA THR A 249 -30.99 5.50 -4.60
C THR A 249 -30.18 4.22 -4.41
N ALA A 250 -29.54 4.07 -3.23
CA ALA A 250 -28.85 2.85 -2.87
C ALA A 250 -29.79 1.64 -2.91
N PHE A 251 -29.30 0.51 -3.44
CA PHE A 251 -30.04 -0.73 -3.46
C PHE A 251 -30.36 -1.19 -2.03
N ARG A 252 -31.58 -1.67 -1.80
CA ARG A 252 -32.01 -2.26 -0.54
C ARG A 252 -32.61 -3.64 -0.82
N PRO A 253 -32.06 -4.73 -0.26
CA PRO A 253 -32.56 -6.06 -0.53
C PRO A 253 -33.93 -6.27 0.14
N PRO A 254 -34.94 -6.79 -0.58
CA PRO A 254 -36.25 -7.10 0.00
C PRO A 254 -36.19 -8.08 1.19
N SER A 255 -35.21 -8.98 1.20
CA SER A 255 -35.00 -9.96 2.29
C SER A 255 -34.73 -9.32 3.65
N CYS A 256 -34.08 -8.16 3.67
CA CYS A 256 -33.82 -7.44 4.91
C CYS A 256 -35.06 -6.71 5.43
N LEU A 257 -35.86 -6.11 4.53
CA LEU A 257 -37.09 -5.40 4.90
C LEU A 257 -38.17 -6.31 5.50
N ASN A 258 -38.18 -7.59 5.13
CA ASN A 258 -39.25 -8.52 5.51
C ASN A 258 -38.93 -9.36 6.75
N ASN A 259 -37.68 -9.84 6.90
CA ASN A 259 -37.34 -10.83 7.94
C ASN A 259 -36.09 -10.46 8.78
N GLY A 260 -35.46 -9.30 8.55
CA GLY A 260 -34.23 -8.89 9.25
C GLY A 260 -32.99 -9.74 8.91
N THR A 261 -33.09 -10.65 7.94
CA THR A 261 -31.97 -11.48 7.47
C THR A 261 -30.99 -10.66 6.66
N ALA A 262 -29.75 -10.55 7.14
CA ALA A 262 -28.65 -9.89 6.44
C ALA A 262 -28.05 -10.81 5.35
N ARG A 263 -28.90 -11.25 4.41
CA ARG A 263 -28.50 -12.00 3.22
C ARG A 263 -29.22 -11.49 1.97
N ASN A 264 -28.47 -11.08 0.95
CA ASN A 264 -29.00 -10.67 -0.34
C ASN A 264 -28.72 -11.71 -1.42
N THR A 265 -29.73 -12.07 -2.21
CA THR A 265 -29.61 -12.95 -3.40
C THR A 265 -30.06 -12.28 -4.69
N VAL A 266 -30.35 -10.98 -4.66
CA VAL A 266 -30.82 -10.21 -5.82
C VAL A 266 -29.62 -9.75 -6.63
N ARG A 267 -29.58 -9.97 -7.95
CA ARG A 267 -30.25 -11.07 -8.65
C ARG A 267 -29.23 -11.82 -9.48
N SER A 268 -29.54 -13.06 -9.78
CA SER A 268 -28.78 -13.80 -10.79
C SER A 268 -29.16 -13.31 -12.19
N VAL A 269 -28.18 -13.04 -13.04
CA VAL A 269 -28.39 -12.52 -14.40
C VAL A 269 -27.23 -12.92 -15.30
N ASN A 270 -27.53 -13.35 -16.53
CA ASN A 270 -26.54 -13.71 -17.55
C ASN A 270 -25.38 -14.58 -17.02
N GLY A 271 -25.68 -15.56 -16.16
CA GLY A 271 -24.70 -16.49 -15.58
C GLY A 271 -23.93 -15.97 -14.36
N ALA A 272 -24.13 -14.73 -13.91
CA ALA A 272 -23.66 -14.26 -12.60
C ALA A 272 -24.70 -14.51 -11.49
N PHE A 273 -24.24 -14.69 -10.26
CA PHE A 273 -25.11 -15.04 -9.12
C PHE A 273 -25.69 -13.81 -8.42
N SER A 274 -24.90 -12.76 -8.16
CA SER A 274 -25.37 -11.44 -7.73
C SER A 274 -24.31 -10.35 -8.00
N PRO A 275 -24.37 -9.68 -9.16
CA PRO A 275 -23.48 -8.56 -9.47
C PRO A 275 -23.59 -7.39 -8.46
N LEU A 276 -24.73 -7.21 -7.80
CA LEU A 276 -24.90 -6.19 -6.75
C LEU A 276 -24.02 -6.48 -5.52
N ASN A 277 -23.95 -7.73 -5.09
CA ASN A 277 -23.09 -8.15 -3.99
C ASN A 277 -21.61 -7.95 -4.35
N ASP A 278 -21.20 -8.43 -5.53
CA ASP A 278 -19.83 -8.32 -5.99
C ASP A 278 -19.38 -6.86 -6.10
N ALA A 279 -20.22 -6.00 -6.71
CA ALA A 279 -19.92 -4.58 -6.80
C ALA A 279 -19.68 -3.96 -5.42
N HIS A 280 -20.60 -4.18 -4.48
CA HIS A 280 -20.50 -3.57 -3.16
C HIS A 280 -19.29 -4.09 -2.37
N ALA A 281 -19.07 -5.40 -2.34
CA ALA A 281 -17.98 -6.00 -1.59
C ALA A 281 -16.60 -5.65 -2.17
N PHE A 282 -16.44 -5.70 -3.49
CA PHE A 282 -15.17 -5.37 -4.13
C PHE A 282 -14.88 -3.87 -4.12
N GLY A 283 -15.90 -3.02 -4.27
CA GLY A 283 -15.75 -1.58 -4.05
C GLY A 283 -15.15 -1.28 -2.69
N ASN A 284 -15.67 -1.91 -1.63
CA ASN A 284 -15.13 -1.75 -0.27
C ASN A 284 -13.69 -2.27 -0.16
N SER A 285 -13.41 -3.43 -0.77
CA SER A 285 -12.08 -4.03 -0.77
C SER A 285 -11.03 -3.11 -1.42
N VAL A 286 -11.37 -2.42 -2.51
CA VAL A 286 -10.48 -1.45 -3.16
C VAL A 286 -10.19 -0.26 -2.24
N PHE A 287 -11.20 0.30 -1.57
CA PHE A 287 -10.97 1.37 -0.58
C PHE A 287 -10.06 0.91 0.55
N ASN A 288 -10.28 -0.30 1.07
CA ASN A 288 -9.46 -0.85 2.15
C ASN A 288 -8.02 -1.08 1.71
N MET A 289 -7.80 -1.62 0.51
CA MET A 289 -6.46 -1.79 -0.07
C MET A 289 -5.70 -0.45 -0.12
N TYR A 290 -6.30 0.58 -0.72
CA TYR A 290 -5.67 1.91 -0.80
C TYR A 290 -5.42 2.51 0.59
N ASN A 291 -6.37 2.36 1.51
CA ASN A 291 -6.22 2.91 2.86
C ASN A 291 -5.11 2.19 3.64
N GLU A 292 -5.07 0.86 3.61
CA GLU A 292 -4.08 0.08 4.36
C GLU A 292 -2.69 0.12 3.74
N TRP A 293 -2.58 0.17 2.41
CA TRP A 293 -1.28 0.10 1.73
C TRP A 293 -0.67 1.48 1.47
N LEU A 294 -1.49 2.53 1.37
CA LEU A 294 -1.05 3.90 1.05
C LEU A 294 -1.48 4.94 2.08
N GLY A 295 -2.34 4.59 3.06
CA GLY A 295 -2.87 5.55 4.04
C GLY A 295 -3.81 6.59 3.42
N LYS A 296 -4.46 6.24 2.30
CA LYS A 296 -5.25 7.19 1.49
C LYS A 296 -6.51 6.53 0.92
N ARG A 297 -7.50 7.37 0.64
CA ARG A 297 -8.65 6.97 -0.18
C ARG A 297 -8.22 6.94 -1.66
N PRO A 298 -8.73 6.00 -2.49
CA PRO A 298 -8.50 6.01 -3.92
C PRO A 298 -9.19 7.21 -4.60
N ILE A 299 -10.38 7.57 -4.12
CA ILE A 299 -11.12 8.75 -4.56
C ILE A 299 -11.67 9.52 -3.36
N GLN A 300 -11.68 10.86 -3.43
CA GLN A 300 -12.17 11.70 -2.33
C GLN A 300 -13.69 11.56 -2.12
N GLN A 301 -14.45 11.50 -3.21
CA GLN A 301 -15.89 11.34 -3.17
C GLN A 301 -16.31 9.90 -2.82
N LYS A 302 -17.60 9.71 -2.52
CA LYS A 302 -18.18 8.39 -2.37
C LYS A 302 -18.25 7.71 -3.75
N LEU A 303 -17.80 6.46 -3.83
CA LEU A 303 -17.86 5.66 -5.05
C LEU A 303 -19.28 5.18 -5.29
N THR A 304 -19.90 5.62 -6.39
CA THR A 304 -21.22 5.12 -6.79
C THR A 304 -21.06 4.05 -7.87
N LEU A 305 -21.45 2.82 -7.56
CA LEU A 305 -21.41 1.65 -8.43
C LEU A 305 -22.82 1.35 -8.97
N ARG A 306 -23.04 1.62 -10.25
CA ARG A 306 -24.32 1.43 -10.94
C ARG A 306 -24.30 0.11 -11.70
N VAL A 307 -24.96 -0.88 -11.13
CA VAL A 307 -25.01 -2.26 -11.63
C VAL A 307 -26.30 -2.47 -12.43
N HIS A 308 -26.34 -3.46 -13.33
CA HIS A 308 -27.47 -3.70 -14.22
C HIS A 308 -27.74 -2.50 -15.14
N PHE A 309 -26.68 -1.82 -15.59
CA PHE A 309 -26.79 -0.62 -16.41
C PHE A 309 -27.12 -0.95 -17.87
N GLY A 310 -28.20 -0.38 -18.38
CA GLY A 310 -28.66 -0.61 -19.74
C GLY A 310 -29.11 -2.05 -20.01
N GLN A 311 -29.57 -2.30 -21.23
CA GLN A 311 -30.01 -3.63 -21.68
C GLN A 311 -28.94 -4.25 -22.59
N ASP A 312 -28.49 -5.47 -22.26
CA ASP A 312 -27.43 -6.20 -22.97
C ASP A 312 -26.15 -5.37 -23.22
N TRP A 313 -25.88 -4.44 -22.29
CA TRP A 313 -24.74 -3.55 -22.41
C TRP A 313 -23.46 -4.29 -22.05
N THR A 314 -22.48 -4.26 -22.95
CA THR A 314 -21.26 -5.08 -22.90
C THR A 314 -20.03 -4.26 -22.55
N ASN A 315 -20.20 -3.28 -21.65
CA ASN A 315 -19.12 -2.41 -21.23
C ASN A 315 -19.21 -2.08 -19.72
N ALA A 316 -18.08 -1.61 -19.18
CA ALA A 316 -17.99 -0.92 -17.91
C ALA A 316 -17.34 0.45 -18.17
N GLN A 317 -17.67 1.47 -17.38
CA GLN A 317 -17.03 2.77 -17.53
C GLN A 317 -17.05 3.60 -16.24
N TRP A 318 -15.96 4.31 -15.99
CA TRP A 318 -15.91 5.48 -15.12
C TRP A 318 -16.50 6.73 -15.78
N THR A 319 -17.30 7.51 -15.06
CA THR A 319 -17.93 8.75 -15.56
C THR A 319 -17.39 10.03 -14.90
N GLY A 320 -16.29 9.97 -14.14
CA GLY A 320 -15.85 11.06 -13.26
C GLY A 320 -16.59 11.13 -11.91
N GLN A 321 -17.75 10.45 -11.80
CA GLN A 321 -18.60 10.48 -10.60
C GLN A 321 -19.13 9.12 -10.17
N ALA A 322 -19.43 8.25 -11.14
CA ALA A 322 -19.95 6.92 -10.90
C ALA A 322 -19.30 5.93 -11.86
N MET A 323 -19.45 4.66 -11.54
CA MET A 323 -19.12 3.55 -12.41
C MET A 323 -20.39 2.89 -12.90
N ASN A 324 -20.50 2.65 -14.21
CA ASN A 324 -21.60 1.87 -14.78
C ASN A 324 -21.10 0.48 -15.17
N PHE A 325 -21.86 -0.57 -14.84
CA PHE A 325 -21.57 -1.94 -15.23
C PHE A 325 -22.77 -2.54 -15.95
N GLY A 326 -22.55 -2.96 -17.19
CA GLY A 326 -23.56 -3.68 -17.96
C GLY A 326 -23.65 -5.15 -17.56
N ASP A 327 -24.81 -5.74 -17.81
CA ASP A 327 -25.06 -7.17 -17.57
C ASP A 327 -24.41 -8.09 -18.62
N GLY A 328 -23.65 -7.53 -19.57
CA GLY A 328 -22.97 -8.27 -20.60
C GLY A 328 -23.92 -8.79 -21.67
N GLY A 329 -23.56 -9.90 -22.29
CA GLY A 329 -24.35 -10.54 -23.34
C GLY A 329 -23.70 -11.84 -23.82
N ARG A 330 -23.71 -12.08 -25.13
CA ARG A 330 -23.16 -13.35 -25.68
C ARG A 330 -21.66 -13.55 -25.47
N LYS A 331 -20.89 -12.47 -25.30
CA LYS A 331 -19.41 -12.53 -25.13
C LYS A 331 -18.96 -12.36 -23.68
N TYR A 332 -19.78 -11.71 -22.86
CA TYR A 332 -19.42 -11.34 -21.51
C TYR A 332 -20.51 -11.73 -20.52
N TYR A 333 -20.10 -12.17 -19.34
CA TYR A 333 -20.89 -12.08 -18.12
C TYR A 333 -21.13 -10.61 -17.75
N PRO A 334 -21.95 -10.29 -16.73
CA PRO A 334 -21.96 -8.95 -16.14
C PRO A 334 -20.53 -8.49 -15.84
N LEU A 335 -20.21 -7.26 -16.22
CA LEU A 335 -18.83 -6.74 -16.16
C LEU A 335 -18.43 -6.30 -14.75
N VAL A 336 -18.90 -7.03 -13.74
CA VAL A 336 -18.62 -6.78 -12.33
C VAL A 336 -17.65 -7.86 -11.85
N SER A 337 -16.38 -7.48 -11.76
CA SER A 337 -15.30 -8.30 -11.21
C SER A 337 -14.35 -7.41 -10.42
N LEU A 338 -13.56 -8.03 -9.54
CA LEU A 338 -12.66 -7.30 -8.64
C LEU A 338 -11.65 -6.45 -9.42
N ASP A 339 -11.07 -7.03 -10.48
CA ASP A 339 -10.10 -6.39 -11.36
C ASP A 339 -10.70 -5.18 -12.11
N ILE A 340 -11.91 -5.29 -12.67
CA ILE A 340 -12.59 -4.19 -13.38
C ILE A 340 -12.94 -3.07 -12.41
N ILE A 341 -13.47 -3.38 -11.23
CA ILE A 341 -13.80 -2.36 -10.22
C ILE A 341 -12.52 -1.64 -9.77
N ALA A 342 -11.46 -2.39 -9.47
CA ALA A 342 -10.18 -1.80 -9.08
C ALA A 342 -9.57 -0.94 -10.20
N HIS A 343 -9.59 -1.42 -11.44
CA HIS A 343 -9.10 -0.70 -12.62
C HIS A 343 -9.77 0.67 -12.75
N GLU A 344 -11.09 0.69 -12.78
CA GLU A 344 -11.84 1.90 -13.07
C GLU A 344 -11.83 2.89 -11.89
N VAL A 345 -11.85 2.42 -10.64
CA VAL A 345 -11.64 3.27 -9.47
C VAL A 345 -10.26 3.94 -9.51
N SER A 346 -9.28 3.26 -10.09
CA SER A 346 -7.89 3.74 -10.18
C SER A 346 -7.67 4.77 -11.29
N HIS A 347 -8.58 4.86 -12.27
CA HIS A 347 -8.67 6.05 -13.12
C HIS A 347 -8.98 7.29 -12.28
N GLY A 348 -9.95 7.19 -11.37
CA GLY A 348 -10.27 8.27 -10.43
C GLY A 348 -9.10 8.66 -9.52
N PHE A 349 -8.29 7.68 -9.08
CA PHE A 349 -7.05 7.96 -8.35
C PHE A 349 -6.04 8.71 -9.22
N THR A 350 -5.84 8.29 -10.46
CA THR A 350 -4.93 8.97 -11.40
C THR A 350 -5.40 10.39 -11.73
N GLU A 351 -6.70 10.58 -11.94
CA GLU A 351 -7.33 11.88 -12.21
C GLU A 351 -7.12 12.88 -11.07
N GLN A 352 -7.06 12.42 -9.81
CA GLN A 352 -6.84 13.28 -8.64
C GLN A 352 -5.36 13.51 -8.29
N ASN A 353 -4.44 12.83 -8.98
CA ASN A 353 -3.01 12.86 -8.70
C ASN A 353 -2.19 13.27 -9.94
N ALA A 354 -1.69 12.31 -10.72
CA ALA A 354 -0.85 12.60 -11.89
C ALA A 354 -1.58 13.32 -13.04
N GLU A 355 -2.92 13.25 -13.06
CA GLU A 355 -3.77 13.81 -14.12
C GLU A 355 -3.36 13.32 -15.52
N LEU A 356 -2.86 12.07 -15.63
CA LEU A 356 -2.40 11.50 -16.90
C LEU A 356 -3.50 11.58 -17.96
N VAL A 357 -3.26 12.35 -19.01
CA VAL A 357 -4.23 12.52 -20.10
C VAL A 357 -4.48 11.19 -20.78
N TYR A 358 -5.73 10.91 -21.14
CA TYR A 358 -6.16 9.63 -21.70
C TYR A 358 -5.83 9.47 -23.19
N THR A 359 -4.63 9.91 -23.59
CA THR A 359 -4.13 9.85 -24.98
C THR A 359 -2.62 9.70 -25.01
N GLY A 360 -2.12 9.14 -26.10
CA GLY A 360 -0.70 8.92 -26.31
C GLY A 360 -0.06 7.96 -25.30
N GLN A 361 1.19 8.21 -24.92
CA GLN A 361 1.91 7.39 -23.92
C GLN A 361 1.35 7.57 -22.51
N ALA A 362 0.97 8.80 -22.15
CA ALA A 362 0.31 9.08 -20.87
C ALA A 362 -0.99 8.28 -20.72
N GLY A 363 -1.78 8.15 -21.81
CA GLY A 363 -2.98 7.32 -21.83
C GLY A 363 -2.67 5.84 -21.60
N GLY A 364 -1.61 5.32 -22.23
CA GLY A 364 -1.12 3.96 -21.97
C GLY A 364 -0.65 3.75 -20.53
N MET A 365 0.02 4.73 -19.93
CA MET A 365 0.41 4.69 -18.51
C MET A 365 -0.80 4.76 -17.58
N ASN A 366 -1.82 5.55 -17.93
CA ASN A 366 -3.07 5.67 -17.17
C ASN A 366 -3.78 4.29 -17.12
N GLU A 367 -4.01 3.69 -18.29
CA GLU A 367 -4.53 2.33 -18.43
C GLU A 367 -3.71 1.28 -17.67
N ALA A 368 -2.38 1.34 -17.82
CA ALA A 368 -1.51 0.39 -17.16
C ALA A 368 -1.56 0.53 -15.63
N PHE A 369 -1.58 1.75 -15.09
CA PHE A 369 -1.70 1.95 -13.65
C PHE A 369 -3.01 1.37 -13.10
N SER A 370 -4.11 1.50 -13.83
CA SER A 370 -5.39 0.89 -13.48
C SER A 370 -5.31 -0.65 -13.50
N ASP A 371 -4.65 -1.25 -14.49
CA ASP A 371 -4.35 -2.69 -14.53
C ASP A 371 -3.44 -3.16 -13.38
N MET A 372 -2.45 -2.35 -12.97
CA MET A 372 -1.61 -2.64 -11.80
C MET A 372 -2.41 -2.65 -10.51
N ALA A 373 -3.37 -1.73 -10.37
CA ALA A 373 -4.26 -1.67 -9.23
C ALA A 373 -5.22 -2.88 -9.19
N ALA A 374 -5.64 -3.38 -10.36
CA ALA A 374 -6.40 -4.61 -10.47
C ALA A 374 -5.63 -5.83 -9.94
N ALA A 375 -4.39 -6.04 -10.41
CA ALA A 375 -3.53 -7.10 -9.89
C ALA A 375 -3.22 -6.94 -8.39
N ALA A 376 -3.06 -5.70 -7.92
CA ALA A 376 -2.91 -5.40 -6.50
C ALA A 376 -4.16 -5.77 -5.68
N ALA A 377 -5.36 -5.49 -6.20
CA ALA A 377 -6.62 -5.82 -5.56
C ALA A 377 -6.84 -7.34 -5.47
N GLU A 378 -6.47 -8.10 -6.50
CA GLU A 378 -6.48 -9.57 -6.46
C GLU A 378 -5.56 -10.11 -5.36
N VAL A 379 -4.34 -9.60 -5.25
CA VAL A 379 -3.44 -9.99 -4.15
C VAL A 379 -4.00 -9.58 -2.79
N TYR A 380 -4.61 -8.41 -2.69
CA TYR A 380 -5.20 -7.94 -1.43
C TYR A 380 -6.35 -8.84 -0.96
N VAL A 381 -7.27 -9.21 -1.86
CA VAL A 381 -8.49 -9.97 -1.53
C VAL A 381 -8.23 -11.47 -1.50
N ARG A 382 -7.42 -12.00 -2.43
CA ARG A 382 -7.26 -13.44 -2.67
C ARG A 382 -5.85 -13.95 -2.36
N GLY A 383 -4.91 -13.08 -2.00
CA GLY A 383 -3.52 -13.42 -1.68
C GLY A 383 -2.64 -13.72 -2.89
N ARG A 384 -3.17 -13.69 -4.12
CA ARG A 384 -2.44 -13.98 -5.36
C ARG A 384 -3.10 -13.29 -6.56
N THR A 385 -2.33 -13.12 -7.62
CA THR A 385 -2.76 -12.71 -8.97
C THR A 385 -2.05 -13.60 -9.98
N ASP A 386 -2.69 -13.88 -11.11
CA ASP A 386 -2.06 -14.55 -12.26
C ASP A 386 -1.62 -13.56 -13.34
N PHE A 387 -1.80 -12.25 -13.09
CA PHE A 387 -1.53 -11.16 -14.03
C PHE A 387 -2.33 -11.24 -15.33
N ILE A 388 -3.52 -11.87 -15.28
CA ILE A 388 -4.50 -11.91 -16.35
C ILE A 388 -5.70 -11.07 -15.91
N LEU A 389 -6.07 -10.07 -16.70
CA LEU A 389 -7.11 -9.11 -16.34
C LEU A 389 -8.26 -9.14 -17.35
N GLY A 390 -9.46 -8.96 -16.82
CA GLY A 390 -10.74 -8.97 -17.53
C GLY A 390 -11.20 -10.37 -17.94
N ASP A 391 -10.47 -11.43 -17.61
CA ASP A 391 -10.82 -12.78 -18.02
C ASP A 391 -12.03 -13.32 -17.25
N GLU A 392 -12.23 -12.93 -15.99
CA GLU A 392 -13.34 -13.41 -15.15
C GLU A 392 -14.73 -13.15 -15.75
N VAL A 393 -14.85 -12.11 -16.57
CA VAL A 393 -16.13 -11.72 -17.19
C VAL A 393 -16.22 -12.12 -18.66
N VAL A 394 -15.16 -12.67 -19.27
CA VAL A 394 -15.14 -13.08 -20.68
C VAL A 394 -15.55 -14.55 -20.80
N ARG A 395 -16.52 -14.84 -21.67
CA ARG A 395 -16.91 -16.22 -21.98
C ARG A 395 -15.83 -16.94 -22.80
N ASP A 396 -15.76 -18.25 -22.65
CA ASP A 396 -14.76 -19.07 -23.34
C ASP A 396 -14.85 -18.89 -24.87
N GLY A 397 -13.69 -18.75 -25.51
CA GLY A 397 -13.59 -18.55 -26.96
C GLY A 397 -13.79 -17.11 -27.45
N THR A 398 -13.99 -16.11 -26.56
CA THR A 398 -14.20 -14.70 -26.95
C THR A 398 -13.09 -13.74 -26.47
N ASN A 399 -11.85 -14.22 -26.42
CA ASN A 399 -10.69 -13.67 -25.71
C ASN A 399 -10.07 -12.34 -26.23
N ASN A 400 -10.85 -11.45 -26.85
CA ASN A 400 -10.28 -10.25 -27.48
C ASN A 400 -10.02 -9.08 -26.50
N SER A 401 -10.50 -9.19 -25.26
CA SER A 401 -10.54 -8.08 -24.27
C SER A 401 -9.67 -8.34 -23.05
N THR A 402 -9.29 -9.60 -22.85
CA THR A 402 -8.39 -10.02 -21.77
C THR A 402 -7.00 -9.46 -22.00
N ARG A 403 -6.40 -8.96 -20.92
CA ARG A 403 -5.05 -8.39 -20.92
C ARG A 403 -4.12 -9.31 -20.13
N TYR A 404 -2.96 -9.60 -20.70
CA TYR A 404 -1.95 -10.47 -20.11
C TYR A 404 -0.74 -9.62 -19.74
N MET A 405 -0.54 -9.28 -18.47
CA MET A 405 0.49 -8.30 -18.14
C MET A 405 1.91 -8.82 -18.41
N LEU A 406 2.18 -10.12 -18.19
CA LEU A 406 3.49 -10.74 -18.47
C LEU A 406 3.75 -10.96 -19.97
N ASP A 407 2.69 -11.13 -20.77
CA ASP A 407 2.77 -11.33 -22.22
C ASP A 407 1.68 -10.51 -22.95
N PRO A 408 1.80 -9.17 -23.00
CA PRO A 408 0.74 -8.31 -23.53
C PRO A 408 0.33 -8.64 -24.96
N GLU A 409 1.27 -9.10 -25.78
CA GLU A 409 1.04 -9.39 -27.20
C GLU A 409 0.15 -10.62 -27.42
N ARG A 410 -0.10 -11.43 -26.39
CA ARG A 410 -0.95 -12.62 -26.46
C ARG A 410 -2.38 -12.32 -26.90
N ASN A 411 -2.91 -11.14 -26.62
CA ASN A 411 -4.25 -10.74 -27.08
C ASN A 411 -4.27 -10.25 -28.54
N GLY A 412 -3.12 -10.21 -29.23
CA GLY A 412 -2.98 -9.84 -30.63
C GLY A 412 -3.02 -8.33 -30.93
N HIS A 413 -3.20 -7.47 -29.91
CA HIS A 413 -3.37 -6.03 -30.10
C HIS A 413 -2.43 -5.18 -29.25
N ALA A 414 -2.18 -5.57 -28.00
CA ALA A 414 -1.32 -4.82 -27.09
C ALA A 414 0.17 -5.03 -27.42
N ILE A 415 1.01 -4.07 -27.04
CA ILE A 415 2.45 -4.10 -27.28
C ILE A 415 3.22 -4.44 -26.00
N SER A 416 4.30 -5.20 -26.10
CA SER A 416 5.15 -5.56 -24.95
C SER A 416 6.43 -4.72 -24.82
N HIS A 417 6.68 -3.80 -25.76
CA HIS A 417 7.90 -3.01 -25.83
C HIS A 417 7.66 -1.62 -26.45
N ALA A 418 8.24 -0.57 -25.88
CA ALA A 418 8.00 0.82 -26.26
C ALA A 418 8.37 1.14 -27.72
N SER A 419 9.33 0.43 -28.32
CA SER A 419 9.69 0.60 -29.73
C SER A 419 8.56 0.26 -30.71
N LYS A 420 7.50 -0.44 -30.27
CA LYS A 420 6.31 -0.76 -31.08
C LYS A 420 5.24 0.32 -30.99
N TYR A 421 5.40 1.31 -30.12
CA TYR A 421 4.46 2.41 -29.95
C TYR A 421 4.42 3.29 -31.21
N TYR A 422 3.22 3.75 -31.57
CA TYR A 422 3.01 4.77 -32.60
C TYR A 422 1.95 5.77 -32.13
N SER A 423 2.03 7.01 -32.62
CA SER A 423 1.06 8.05 -32.28
C SER A 423 -0.34 7.68 -32.76
N GLY A 424 -1.34 7.82 -31.89
CA GLY A 424 -2.73 7.40 -32.15
C GLY A 424 -3.02 5.94 -31.81
N MET A 425 -2.07 5.18 -31.27
CA MET A 425 -2.33 3.86 -30.70
C MET A 425 -3.34 3.95 -29.55
N ASN A 426 -4.29 3.00 -29.50
CA ASN A 426 -5.26 2.90 -28.40
C ASN A 426 -4.53 2.67 -27.06
N SER A 427 -4.91 3.41 -26.02
CA SER A 427 -4.32 3.32 -24.67
C SER A 427 -4.35 1.91 -24.08
N HIS A 428 -5.40 1.13 -24.32
CA HIS A 428 -5.51 -0.26 -23.85
C HIS A 428 -4.46 -1.20 -24.49
N ASN A 429 -3.92 -0.81 -25.66
CA ASN A 429 -2.87 -1.55 -26.34
C ASN A 429 -1.48 -1.08 -25.92
N SER A 430 -1.30 0.24 -25.76
CA SER A 430 -0.02 0.83 -25.36
C SER A 430 0.29 0.60 -23.87
N SER A 431 -0.72 0.32 -23.03
CA SER A 431 -0.56 -0.04 -21.62
C SER A 431 0.29 -1.28 -21.39
N GLY A 432 0.37 -2.18 -22.37
CA GLY A 432 1.17 -3.41 -22.31
C GLY A 432 2.63 -3.18 -21.93
N VAL A 433 3.23 -2.04 -22.31
CA VAL A 433 4.61 -1.68 -21.95
C VAL A 433 4.77 -1.58 -20.42
N TYR A 434 3.88 -0.85 -19.76
CA TYR A 434 3.94 -0.62 -18.32
C TYR A 434 3.36 -1.80 -17.53
N ASN A 435 2.35 -2.49 -18.07
CA ASN A 435 1.83 -3.74 -17.51
C ASN A 435 2.95 -4.79 -17.37
N LYS A 436 3.76 -4.96 -18.42
CA LYS A 436 4.88 -5.88 -18.40
C LYS A 436 5.99 -5.45 -17.45
N ALA A 437 6.36 -4.17 -17.43
CA ALA A 437 7.34 -3.66 -16.47
C ALA A 437 6.92 -3.91 -15.02
N PHE A 438 5.65 -3.65 -14.68
CA PHE A 438 5.11 -3.92 -13.36
C PHE A 438 5.11 -5.41 -13.02
N ALA A 439 4.61 -6.27 -13.91
CA ALA A 439 4.53 -7.70 -13.65
C ALA A 439 5.93 -8.32 -13.49
N LEU A 440 6.92 -7.88 -14.28
CA LEU A 440 8.32 -8.27 -14.11
C LEU A 440 8.87 -7.80 -12.75
N LEU A 441 8.60 -6.55 -12.36
CA LEU A 441 9.06 -6.01 -11.08
C LEU A 441 8.48 -6.77 -9.89
N ALA A 442 7.17 -7.03 -9.91
CA ALA A 442 6.47 -7.74 -8.84
C ALA A 442 6.97 -9.18 -8.65
N ASN A 443 7.57 -9.79 -9.68
CA ASN A 443 8.12 -11.16 -9.64
C ASN A 443 9.63 -11.22 -9.37
N LYS A 444 10.32 -10.09 -9.18
CA LYS A 444 11.75 -10.08 -8.84
C LYS A 444 12.01 -10.44 -7.38
N PRO A 445 13.16 -11.07 -7.05
CA PRO A 445 13.57 -11.27 -5.67
C PRO A 445 13.57 -9.97 -4.85
N GLY A 446 12.98 -10.00 -3.65
CA GLY A 446 12.85 -8.82 -2.78
C GLY A 446 11.61 -7.96 -3.06
N TRP A 447 10.97 -8.16 -4.21
CA TRP A 447 9.72 -7.52 -4.60
C TRP A 447 8.53 -8.44 -4.40
N ASP A 448 7.35 -7.83 -4.34
CA ASP A 448 6.04 -8.45 -4.39
C ASP A 448 5.06 -7.44 -5.01
N VAL A 449 3.84 -7.86 -5.31
CA VAL A 449 2.82 -6.99 -5.94
C VAL A 449 2.53 -5.75 -5.10
N LYS A 450 2.48 -5.87 -3.77
CA LYS A 450 2.24 -4.73 -2.88
C LYS A 450 3.38 -3.71 -2.97
N LYS A 451 4.64 -4.14 -2.93
CA LYS A 451 5.81 -3.26 -3.05
C LYS A 451 5.89 -2.61 -4.42
N ALA A 452 5.66 -3.36 -5.49
CA ALA A 452 5.61 -2.83 -6.84
C ALA A 452 4.49 -1.78 -6.95
N PHE A 453 3.26 -2.13 -6.57
CA PHE A 453 2.09 -1.24 -6.69
C PHE A 453 2.28 0.04 -5.88
N THR A 454 2.70 -0.06 -4.63
CA THR A 454 2.93 1.13 -3.80
C THR A 454 4.04 2.04 -4.32
N THR A 455 5.02 1.49 -5.05
CA THR A 455 6.07 2.25 -5.75
C THR A 455 5.50 2.99 -6.96
N PHE A 456 4.75 2.30 -7.83
CA PHE A 456 4.07 2.95 -8.96
C PHE A 456 3.02 3.98 -8.50
N ALA A 457 2.28 3.70 -7.43
CA ALA A 457 1.33 4.64 -6.84
C ALA A 457 2.02 5.89 -6.28
N THR A 458 3.21 5.74 -5.69
CA THR A 458 4.03 6.88 -5.25
C THR A 458 4.50 7.72 -6.44
N ALA A 459 4.85 7.07 -7.56
CA ALA A 459 5.17 7.78 -8.80
C ALA A 459 3.97 8.56 -9.37
N ASN A 460 2.78 7.96 -9.35
CA ASN A 460 1.53 8.62 -9.73
C ASN A 460 1.24 9.84 -8.83
N MET A 461 1.39 9.70 -7.51
CA MET A 461 1.13 10.78 -6.56
C MET A 461 2.12 11.95 -6.64
N LEU A 462 3.40 11.69 -6.92
CA LEU A 462 4.47 12.68 -6.67
C LEU A 462 5.28 13.09 -7.91
N TYR A 463 5.35 12.24 -8.94
CA TYR A 463 6.37 12.38 -9.98
C TYR A 463 5.84 12.42 -11.41
N TRP A 464 4.72 11.77 -11.69
CA TRP A 464 4.11 11.81 -13.00
C TRP A 464 3.41 13.14 -13.24
N LYS A 465 3.40 13.56 -14.50
CA LYS A 465 2.76 14.78 -14.99
C LYS A 465 1.65 14.39 -15.97
N PRO A 466 0.68 15.27 -16.24
CA PRO A 466 -0.44 14.96 -17.14
C PRO A 466 -0.03 14.39 -18.50
N GLN A 467 1.10 14.84 -19.06
CA GLN A 467 1.59 14.44 -20.38
C GLN A 467 2.87 13.60 -20.31
N SER A 468 3.15 12.94 -19.18
CA SER A 468 4.35 12.12 -19.02
C SER A 468 4.52 11.12 -20.17
N THR A 469 5.72 11.09 -20.74
CA THR A 469 6.13 10.02 -21.66
C THR A 469 6.46 8.75 -20.89
N PHE A 470 6.60 7.61 -21.58
CA PHE A 470 7.06 6.37 -20.95
C PHE A 470 8.40 6.56 -20.23
N ASP A 471 9.35 7.27 -20.84
CA ASP A 471 10.67 7.52 -20.26
C ASP A 471 10.61 8.41 -19.00
N GLU A 472 9.82 9.48 -19.05
CA GLU A 472 9.59 10.36 -17.90
C GLU A 472 8.86 9.63 -16.77
N GLY A 473 7.91 8.76 -17.11
CA GLY A 473 7.20 7.93 -16.15
C GLY A 473 8.14 6.98 -15.41
N ALA A 474 9.09 6.35 -16.11
CA ALA A 474 10.09 5.46 -15.51
C ALA A 474 11.02 6.22 -14.56
N CYS A 475 11.42 7.46 -14.91
CA CYS A 475 12.14 8.32 -13.98
C CYS A 475 11.39 8.56 -12.67
N GLY A 476 10.05 8.68 -12.74
CA GLY A 476 9.20 8.83 -11.56
C GLY A 476 9.17 7.58 -10.69
N VAL A 477 9.08 6.39 -11.31
CA VAL A 477 9.08 5.11 -10.57
C VAL A 477 10.44 4.82 -9.92
N ILE A 478 11.54 5.21 -10.57
CA ILE A 478 12.89 5.10 -10.00
C ILE A 478 13.02 5.96 -8.73
N ARG A 479 12.59 7.23 -8.78
CA ARG A 479 12.58 8.10 -7.60
C ARG A 479 11.65 7.59 -6.50
N ALA A 480 10.47 7.09 -6.88
CA ALA A 480 9.56 6.47 -5.92
C ALA A 480 10.16 5.23 -5.24
N ALA A 481 11.00 4.46 -5.94
CA ALA A 481 11.71 3.35 -5.32
C ALA A 481 12.72 3.85 -4.28
N ASP A 482 13.48 4.91 -4.60
CA ASP A 482 14.41 5.52 -3.66
C ASP A 482 13.72 6.01 -2.38
N ASP A 483 12.61 6.75 -2.50
CA ASP A 483 11.83 7.26 -1.35
C ASP A 483 11.30 6.14 -0.46
N ARG A 484 11.05 4.97 -1.04
CA ARG A 484 10.52 3.79 -0.35
C ARG A 484 11.62 2.85 0.14
N GLY A 485 12.89 3.18 -0.05
CA GLY A 485 14.02 2.31 0.29
C GLY A 485 14.07 1.03 -0.53
N MET A 486 13.49 1.04 -1.74
CA MET A 486 13.43 -0.08 -2.67
C MET A 486 14.59 -0.02 -3.69
N SER A 487 14.88 -1.15 -4.34
CA SER A 487 15.99 -1.28 -5.28
C SER A 487 15.73 -0.50 -6.58
N ARG A 488 16.38 0.67 -6.74
CA ARG A 488 16.33 1.42 -8.00
C ARG A 488 16.82 0.61 -9.20
N ALA A 489 17.80 -0.27 -8.99
CA ALA A 489 18.42 -1.06 -10.05
C ALA A 489 17.43 -2.05 -10.66
N ASP A 490 16.55 -2.64 -9.84
CA ASP A 490 15.50 -3.53 -10.32
C ASP A 490 14.45 -2.82 -11.15
N VAL A 491 14.10 -1.57 -10.76
CA VAL A 491 13.19 -0.74 -11.53
C VAL A 491 13.78 -0.38 -12.88
N ILE A 492 15.06 0.02 -12.92
CA ILE A 492 15.78 0.30 -14.16
C ILE A 492 15.80 -0.93 -15.07
N ASP A 493 16.16 -2.10 -14.53
CA ASP A 493 16.25 -3.36 -15.27
C ASP A 493 14.92 -3.75 -15.95
N VAL A 494 13.78 -3.67 -15.25
CA VAL A 494 12.49 -4.03 -15.86
C VAL A 494 12.03 -3.04 -16.92
N PHE A 495 12.35 -1.75 -16.77
CA PHE A 495 12.03 -0.75 -17.79
C PHE A 495 12.90 -0.91 -19.04
N ASP A 496 14.17 -1.26 -18.88
CA ASP A 496 15.05 -1.59 -20.01
C ASP A 496 14.53 -2.79 -20.82
N GLN A 497 14.01 -3.81 -20.15
CA GLN A 497 13.42 -4.99 -20.81
C GLN A 497 12.19 -4.67 -21.67
N VAL A 498 11.49 -3.56 -21.38
CA VAL A 498 10.36 -3.07 -22.17
C VAL A 498 10.70 -1.85 -23.04
N GLY A 499 11.99 -1.51 -23.15
CA GLY A 499 12.48 -0.47 -24.05
C GLY A 499 12.24 0.96 -23.58
N VAL A 500 12.07 1.16 -22.27
CA VAL A 500 11.83 2.46 -21.65
C VAL A 500 13.06 2.86 -20.84
N ARG A 501 13.52 4.12 -20.97
CA ARG A 501 14.76 4.58 -20.34
C ARG A 501 14.59 5.95 -19.71
N CYS A 502 15.01 6.08 -18.45
CA CYS A 502 15.12 7.40 -17.85
C CYS A 502 16.44 8.08 -18.27
N PRO A 503 16.43 9.26 -18.94
CA PRO A 503 17.65 9.90 -19.44
C PRO A 503 18.66 10.27 -18.34
N ASN A 504 18.17 10.60 -17.14
CA ASN A 504 19.00 11.00 -15.99
C ASN A 504 19.41 9.83 -15.09
N PHE A 505 18.86 8.64 -15.33
CA PHE A 505 19.20 7.40 -14.65
C PHE A 505 19.43 6.34 -15.72
N PRO A 506 20.55 6.44 -16.47
CA PRO A 506 20.84 5.46 -17.50
C PRO A 506 20.88 4.06 -16.87
N PRO A 507 20.65 3.02 -17.70
CA PRO A 507 20.75 1.63 -17.27
C PRO A 507 21.94 1.44 -16.35
N THR A 508 21.75 0.84 -15.18
CA THR A 508 22.90 0.29 -14.45
C THR A 508 23.48 -0.76 -15.40
N THR A 509 24.60 -0.45 -16.04
CA THR A 509 25.25 -1.30 -17.04
C THR A 509 25.76 -2.57 -16.36
N GLY A 510 24.85 -3.48 -16.09
CA GLY A 510 25.10 -4.87 -15.82
C GLY A 510 25.36 -5.58 -17.13
N GLY A 511 26.61 -5.53 -17.59
CA GLY A 511 27.20 -6.59 -18.43
C GLY A 511 26.97 -6.48 -19.93
N GLY A 512 27.88 -5.77 -20.62
CA GLY A 512 27.98 -5.82 -22.08
C GLY A 512 29.14 -4.99 -22.61
N GLY A 513 30.36 -5.53 -22.47
CA GLY A 513 31.67 -5.13 -23.01
C GLY A 513 31.82 -3.83 -23.84
N GLY A 514 32.77 -2.98 -23.43
CA GLY A 514 33.44 -2.05 -24.34
C GLY A 514 33.92 -0.72 -23.75
N GLY A 515 35.07 -0.72 -23.05
CA GLY A 515 36.16 0.22 -23.37
C GLY A 515 36.16 1.69 -22.91
N SER A 516 35.23 2.22 -22.12
CA SER A 516 35.34 3.59 -21.57
C SER A 516 35.50 3.63 -20.05
N ALA A 517 36.55 4.30 -19.57
CA ALA A 517 36.80 4.47 -18.13
C ALA A 517 35.76 5.41 -17.50
N SER A 518 35.20 5.04 -16.35
CA SER A 518 34.31 5.90 -15.55
C SER A 518 35.13 6.81 -14.64
N LYS A 519 34.58 7.96 -14.21
CA LYS A 519 35.25 8.76 -13.17
C LYS A 519 35.21 7.99 -11.84
N TYR A 520 36.32 7.99 -11.10
CA TYR A 520 36.36 7.38 -9.78
C TYR A 520 35.44 8.11 -8.79
N ASP A 521 34.70 7.35 -8.00
CA ASP A 521 33.78 7.79 -6.95
C ASP A 521 33.94 6.86 -5.74
N ARG A 522 34.24 7.46 -4.59
CA ARG A 522 34.43 6.73 -3.32
C ARG A 522 33.17 6.05 -2.81
N SER A 523 31.99 6.51 -3.24
CA SER A 523 30.69 6.08 -2.76
C SER A 523 30.08 4.90 -3.51
N ILE A 524 30.77 4.34 -4.51
CA ILE A 524 30.28 3.20 -5.30
C ILE A 524 31.18 1.98 -5.14
N LYS A 525 30.68 0.79 -5.52
CA LYS A 525 31.46 -0.44 -5.50
C LYS A 525 32.05 -0.76 -6.88
N TYR A 526 33.27 -1.26 -6.87
CA TYR A 526 34.03 -1.68 -8.05
C TYR A 526 34.34 -3.16 -7.98
N LYS A 527 34.42 -3.82 -9.13
CA LYS A 527 34.76 -5.25 -9.26
C LYS A 527 35.98 -5.48 -10.15
N GLN A 528 36.40 -6.74 -10.24
CA GLN A 528 37.56 -7.14 -11.04
C GLN A 528 37.44 -6.61 -12.48
N GLY A 529 38.46 -5.86 -12.91
CA GLY A 529 38.58 -5.34 -14.27
C GLY A 529 37.91 -3.99 -14.51
N ASP A 530 37.25 -3.39 -13.51
CA ASP A 530 36.72 -2.04 -13.64
C ASP A 530 37.85 -1.04 -13.91
N ILE A 531 37.63 -0.12 -14.86
CA ILE A 531 38.60 0.91 -15.22
C ILE A 531 38.05 2.26 -14.82
N VAL A 532 38.82 3.02 -14.03
CA VAL A 532 38.50 4.38 -13.64
C VAL A 532 39.54 5.38 -14.12
N ASP A 533 39.10 6.60 -14.43
CA ASP A 533 39.98 7.74 -14.67
C ASP A 533 40.09 8.59 -13.40
N VAL A 534 41.34 8.85 -12.99
CA VAL A 534 41.67 9.79 -11.92
C VAL A 534 42.75 10.73 -12.43
N ASN A 535 42.42 12.01 -12.55
CA ASN A 535 43.34 13.07 -13.01
C ASN A 535 43.99 12.78 -14.38
N GLY A 536 43.24 12.18 -15.32
CA GLY A 536 43.73 11.88 -16.67
C GLY A 536 44.58 10.62 -16.77
N LYS A 537 44.66 9.83 -15.69
CA LYS A 537 45.33 8.53 -15.65
C LYS A 537 44.31 7.42 -15.40
N ARG A 538 44.39 6.36 -16.19
CA ARG A 538 43.47 5.22 -16.12
C ARG A 538 44.03 4.12 -15.23
N TYR A 539 43.19 3.63 -14.33
CA TYR A 539 43.51 2.55 -13.41
C TYR A 539 42.52 1.41 -13.57
N ALA A 540 43.02 0.18 -13.60
CA ALA A 540 42.21 -1.04 -13.60
C ALA A 540 42.23 -1.70 -12.22
N LEU A 541 41.06 -2.07 -11.70
CA LEU A 541 40.96 -2.75 -10.40
C LEU A 541 41.24 -4.24 -10.55
N THR A 542 42.17 -4.74 -9.74
CA THR A 542 42.34 -6.15 -9.49
C THR A 542 41.75 -6.49 -8.13
N VAL A 543 40.87 -7.49 -8.08
CA VAL A 543 40.32 -8.13 -6.89
C VAL A 543 40.68 -9.60 -6.94
N ARG A 544 41.26 -10.12 -5.87
CA ARG A 544 41.54 -11.55 -5.69
C ARG A 544 40.84 -12.08 -4.45
N VAL A 545 40.15 -13.20 -4.64
CA VAL A 545 39.51 -13.98 -3.58
C VAL A 545 40.21 -15.33 -3.52
N ASN A 546 40.82 -15.67 -2.39
CA ASN A 546 41.69 -16.84 -2.20
C ASN A 546 42.77 -16.96 -3.29
N ASN A 547 43.43 -15.84 -3.61
CA ASN A 547 44.43 -15.71 -4.68
C ASN A 547 43.94 -15.97 -6.13
N GLN A 548 42.65 -16.24 -6.34
CA GLN A 548 42.01 -16.38 -7.65
C GLN A 548 41.35 -15.06 -8.07
N PRO A 549 41.10 -14.81 -9.38
CA PRO A 549 40.36 -13.64 -9.84
C PRO A 549 39.01 -13.52 -9.14
N GLY A 550 38.68 -12.33 -8.63
CA GLY A 550 37.52 -12.10 -7.77
C GLY A 550 36.16 -12.14 -8.47
N GLY A 551 36.11 -12.24 -9.81
CA GLY A 551 34.86 -12.28 -10.57
C GLY A 551 33.97 -11.06 -10.29
N ASP A 552 32.72 -11.30 -9.87
CA ASP A 552 31.76 -10.26 -9.51
C ASP A 552 31.89 -9.75 -8.07
N TYR A 553 32.91 -10.17 -7.31
CA TYR A 553 33.14 -9.67 -5.96
C TYR A 553 33.46 -8.16 -6.00
N GLN A 554 32.64 -7.38 -5.29
CA GLN A 554 32.71 -5.92 -5.34
C GLN A 554 33.29 -5.31 -4.06
N ILE A 555 34.08 -4.26 -4.21
CA ILE A 555 34.73 -3.52 -3.13
C ILE A 555 34.35 -2.05 -3.23
N TRP A 556 33.96 -1.44 -2.11
CA TRP A 556 33.68 -0.01 -2.08
C TRP A 556 34.92 0.81 -2.44
N GLY A 557 34.75 1.82 -3.29
CA GLY A 557 35.80 2.76 -3.66
C GLY A 557 36.48 3.36 -2.43
N ALA A 558 35.71 3.69 -1.39
CA ALA A 558 36.22 4.19 -0.11
C ALA A 558 37.26 3.28 0.58
N TYR A 559 37.29 1.97 0.30
CA TYR A 559 38.24 1.03 0.90
C TYR A 559 39.51 0.83 0.08
N CYS A 560 39.48 1.15 -1.22
CA CYS A 560 40.62 1.02 -2.11
C CYS A 560 40.57 2.13 -3.15
N ASP A 561 41.24 3.25 -2.86
CA ASP A 561 41.31 4.43 -3.71
C ASP A 561 42.46 4.33 -4.73
N PRO A 562 42.24 4.56 -6.04
CA PRO A 562 43.27 4.39 -7.08
C PRO A 562 44.56 5.16 -6.85
N THR A 563 44.52 6.27 -6.09
CA THR A 563 45.69 7.10 -5.80
C THR A 563 46.55 6.56 -4.66
N THR A 564 46.02 5.65 -3.83
CA THR A 564 46.69 5.18 -2.61
C THR A 564 46.72 3.65 -2.47
N CYS A 565 45.78 2.94 -3.10
CA CYS A 565 45.60 1.51 -3.06
C CYS A 565 46.17 0.84 -4.34
N GLY A 566 47.50 0.79 -4.43
CA GLY A 566 48.24 0.15 -5.54
C GLY A 566 48.70 -1.27 -5.22
N GLU A 567 49.34 -1.96 -6.17
CA GLU A 567 49.77 -3.37 -6.00
C GLU A 567 50.65 -3.62 -4.77
N ASN A 568 51.52 -2.66 -4.44
CA ASN A 568 52.41 -2.68 -3.28
C ASN A 568 51.74 -2.21 -1.97
N ASN A 569 50.55 -1.61 -2.07
CA ASN A 569 49.76 -1.11 -0.93
C ASN A 569 48.28 -1.51 -1.09
N SER A 570 48.06 -2.81 -1.29
CA SER A 570 46.74 -3.37 -1.60
C SER A 570 45.83 -3.37 -0.39
N TYR A 571 44.53 -3.16 -0.61
CA TYR A 571 43.51 -3.45 0.38
C TYR A 571 43.42 -4.97 0.60
N THR A 572 43.55 -5.42 1.84
CA THR A 572 43.39 -6.83 2.20
C THR A 572 42.37 -6.99 3.32
N TYR A 573 41.51 -8.01 3.23
CA TYR A 573 40.55 -8.33 4.26
C TYR A 573 40.53 -9.83 4.56
N GLY A 574 40.70 -10.20 5.82
CA GLY A 574 40.63 -11.59 6.29
C GLY A 574 41.67 -12.55 5.69
N GLY A 575 42.73 -12.05 5.03
CA GLY A 575 43.76 -12.88 4.38
C GLY A 575 43.34 -13.58 3.10
N TRP A 576 42.03 -13.65 2.82
CA TRP A 576 41.46 -14.25 1.62
C TRP A 576 41.11 -13.23 0.53
N LEU A 577 40.88 -11.95 0.88
CA LEU A 577 40.60 -10.89 -0.08
C LEU A 577 41.82 -9.98 -0.25
N LYS A 578 42.21 -9.71 -1.50
CA LYS A 578 43.22 -8.72 -1.87
C LYS A 578 42.73 -7.87 -3.03
N ALA A 579 42.79 -6.55 -2.95
CA ALA A 579 42.44 -5.67 -4.05
C ALA A 579 43.36 -4.46 -4.20
N TYR A 580 43.60 -4.06 -5.43
CA TYR A 580 44.49 -2.96 -5.77
C TYR A 580 44.27 -2.45 -7.19
N TRP A 581 44.64 -1.20 -7.42
CA TRP A 581 44.61 -0.55 -8.72
C TRP A 581 45.98 -0.62 -9.41
N ALA A 582 45.98 -0.84 -10.72
CA ALA A 582 47.17 -0.82 -11.58
C ALA A 582 46.94 0.03 -12.83
N ASP A 583 48.01 0.52 -13.47
CA ASP A 583 47.92 1.34 -14.68
C ASP A 583 47.28 0.54 -15.84
N ALA A 584 46.28 1.13 -16.50
CA ALA A 584 45.50 0.42 -17.52
C ALA A 584 46.11 0.47 -18.94
N GLY A 585 47.10 1.33 -19.21
CA GLY A 585 47.80 1.43 -20.51
C GLY A 585 46.93 1.85 -21.73
N SER A 586 47.50 2.58 -22.70
CA SER A 586 46.81 3.00 -23.94
C SER A 586 46.97 1.98 -25.08
N SER A 587 45.83 1.46 -25.57
CA SER A 587 45.53 0.53 -26.67
C SER A 587 46.60 0.09 -27.69
N GLY A 588 46.60 -1.21 -28.02
CA GLY A 588 47.07 -1.79 -29.29
C GLY A 588 46.45 -3.17 -29.53
N GLY A 589 45.75 -3.37 -30.65
CA GLY A 589 45.02 -4.60 -30.96
C GLY A 589 45.82 -5.63 -31.77
N THR A 590 45.33 -6.87 -31.80
CA THR A 590 45.55 -7.86 -32.87
C THR A 590 44.37 -8.82 -32.95
N THR A 591 43.90 -9.04 -34.17
CA THR A 591 43.00 -10.10 -34.62
C THR A 591 43.69 -11.47 -34.58
N GLY A 592 42.93 -12.53 -34.26
CA GLY A 592 43.36 -13.92 -34.40
C GLY A 592 42.21 -14.87 -34.09
N GLY A 593 41.72 -15.58 -35.12
CA GLY A 593 40.63 -16.54 -35.01
C GLY A 593 41.02 -17.87 -34.36
N GLY A 594 40.01 -18.71 -34.14
CA GLY A 594 40.18 -20.12 -33.79
C GLY A 594 39.19 -20.58 -32.73
N GLY A 595 38.15 -21.31 -33.14
CA GLY A 595 37.31 -22.05 -32.21
C GLY A 595 38.14 -23.14 -31.52
N THR A 596 38.04 -23.21 -30.19
CA THR A 596 38.18 -24.44 -29.41
C THR A 596 37.35 -24.32 -28.13
N THR A 597 36.59 -25.38 -27.86
CA THR A 597 35.83 -25.66 -26.64
C THR A 597 36.78 -25.76 -25.44
N ALA A 598 36.69 -24.82 -24.50
CA ALA A 598 37.36 -24.94 -23.20
C ALA A 598 36.40 -25.51 -22.15
N SER A 599 36.75 -26.66 -21.54
CA SER A 599 36.01 -27.22 -20.43
C SER A 599 36.24 -26.37 -19.17
N GLY A 600 35.23 -25.62 -18.75
CA GLY A 600 35.21 -24.96 -17.44
C GLY A 600 34.70 -25.89 -16.35
N ASN A 601 34.98 -25.59 -15.08
CA ASN A 601 34.24 -26.22 -13.99
C ASN A 601 32.73 -25.94 -14.16
N PHE A 602 31.90 -26.91 -13.86
CA PHE A 602 30.45 -26.73 -13.87
C PHE A 602 30.07 -25.63 -12.88
N ASP A 603 29.20 -24.74 -13.34
CA ASP A 603 28.70 -23.56 -12.66
C ASP A 603 27.17 -23.57 -12.80
N GLU A 604 26.48 -23.68 -11.67
CA GLU A 604 25.02 -23.77 -11.66
C GLU A 604 24.33 -22.48 -12.13
N TYR A 605 25.02 -21.34 -12.14
CA TYR A 605 24.44 -20.05 -12.52
C TYR A 605 24.68 -19.69 -13.99
N ARG A 606 25.42 -20.53 -14.73
CA ARG A 606 25.68 -20.36 -16.16
C ARG A 606 24.66 -21.12 -17.03
N GLN A 607 24.41 -20.60 -18.24
CA GLN A 607 23.71 -21.33 -19.30
C GLN A 607 24.66 -22.17 -20.15
N TYR A 608 24.23 -23.38 -20.47
CA TYR A 608 24.93 -24.35 -21.30
C TYR A 608 24.11 -24.71 -22.53
N ARG A 609 24.80 -24.92 -23.66
CA ARG A 609 24.20 -25.41 -24.91
C ARG A 609 24.72 -26.79 -25.26
N ARG A 610 24.02 -27.48 -26.16
CA ARG A 610 24.41 -28.81 -26.66
C ARG A 610 25.86 -28.78 -27.16
N GLY A 611 26.66 -29.73 -26.66
CA GLY A 611 28.06 -29.92 -27.01
C GLY A 611 29.04 -29.17 -26.12
N GLU A 612 28.57 -28.32 -25.18
CA GLU A 612 29.44 -27.73 -24.18
C GLU A 612 29.91 -28.79 -23.17
N GLN A 613 31.19 -28.71 -22.80
CA GLN A 613 31.84 -29.62 -21.87
C GLN A 613 32.14 -28.93 -20.54
N VAL A 614 31.94 -29.64 -19.44
CA VAL A 614 32.22 -29.15 -18.09
C VAL A 614 32.96 -30.18 -17.26
N GLN A 615 33.74 -29.72 -16.28
CA GLN A 615 34.30 -30.55 -15.21
C GLN A 615 33.37 -30.52 -14.00
N PHE A 616 32.90 -31.67 -13.54
CA PHE A 616 32.10 -31.79 -12.32
C PHE A 616 32.54 -33.03 -11.53
N ASN A 617 32.89 -32.86 -10.26
CA ASN A 617 33.43 -33.93 -9.39
C ASN A 617 34.60 -34.73 -10.02
N GLY A 618 35.50 -34.04 -10.74
CA GLY A 618 36.69 -34.64 -11.35
C GLY A 618 36.41 -35.48 -12.62
N ARG A 619 35.21 -35.40 -13.20
CA ARG A 619 34.87 -36.02 -14.48
C ARG A 619 34.40 -34.97 -15.49
N SER A 620 34.75 -35.19 -16.76
CA SER A 620 34.25 -34.41 -17.89
C SER A 620 32.86 -34.88 -18.29
N TYR A 621 31.94 -33.95 -18.49
CA TYR A 621 30.59 -34.22 -19.00
C TYR A 621 30.30 -33.37 -20.22
N THR A 622 29.57 -33.91 -21.19
CA THR A 622 29.08 -33.18 -22.37
C THR A 622 27.57 -33.04 -22.32
N LEU A 623 27.05 -31.82 -22.53
CA LEU A 623 25.60 -31.59 -22.53
C LEU A 623 24.97 -32.04 -23.84
N THR A 624 23.95 -32.90 -23.77
CA THR A 624 23.02 -33.16 -24.87
C THR A 624 21.70 -32.44 -24.61
N VAL A 625 21.18 -31.73 -25.62
CA VAL A 625 19.85 -31.11 -25.62
C VAL A 625 19.07 -31.59 -26.84
N LYS A 626 17.82 -32.01 -26.65
CA LYS A 626 16.87 -32.40 -27.69
C LYS A 626 15.61 -31.55 -27.59
N VAL A 627 15.06 -31.13 -28.72
CA VAL A 627 13.74 -30.49 -28.83
C VAL A 627 12.96 -31.29 -29.87
N ASP A 628 11.74 -31.71 -29.52
CA ASP A 628 10.90 -32.61 -30.33
C ASP A 628 11.64 -33.88 -30.77
N GLY A 629 12.40 -34.47 -29.85
CA GLY A 629 13.23 -35.66 -30.11
C GLY A 629 14.51 -35.41 -30.93
N THR A 630 14.70 -34.21 -31.47
CA THR A 630 15.84 -33.87 -32.35
C THR A 630 16.90 -33.07 -31.60
N ARG A 631 18.19 -33.38 -31.79
CA ARG A 631 19.31 -32.67 -31.14
C ARG A 631 19.33 -31.20 -31.54
N SER A 632 19.26 -30.28 -30.57
CA SER A 632 19.21 -28.82 -30.80
C SER A 632 20.37 -28.10 -30.12
N GLY A 633 21.04 -27.18 -30.85
CA GLY A 633 22.11 -26.32 -30.30
C GLY A 633 21.63 -24.96 -29.77
N ASN A 634 20.40 -24.57 -30.12
CA ASN A 634 19.87 -23.23 -29.87
C ASN A 634 19.02 -23.12 -28.59
N TYR A 635 18.86 -24.22 -27.86
CA TYR A 635 18.07 -24.27 -26.63
C TYR A 635 19.02 -24.26 -25.41
N PRO A 636 19.24 -23.11 -24.75
CA PRO A 636 20.12 -23.01 -23.60
C PRO A 636 19.46 -23.56 -22.33
N ILE A 637 20.24 -24.24 -21.50
CA ILE A 637 19.81 -24.81 -20.22
C ILE A 637 20.68 -24.23 -19.11
N TYR A 638 20.09 -23.68 -18.05
CA TYR A 638 20.85 -23.27 -16.87
C TYR A 638 21.38 -24.48 -16.10
N GLY A 639 22.61 -24.40 -15.57
CA GLY A 639 23.19 -25.47 -14.74
C GLY A 639 22.34 -25.81 -13.51
N SER A 640 21.72 -24.80 -12.88
CA SER A 640 20.81 -24.96 -11.75
C SER A 640 19.57 -25.79 -12.10
N THR A 641 19.10 -25.68 -13.33
CA THR A 641 18.00 -26.48 -13.90
C THR A 641 18.46 -27.90 -14.19
N CYS A 642 19.67 -28.07 -14.71
CA CYS A 642 20.17 -29.36 -15.14
C CYS A 642 21.66 -29.52 -14.88
N ALA A 643 21.99 -30.12 -13.72
CA ALA A 643 23.36 -30.36 -13.31
C ALA A 643 23.81 -31.80 -13.65
N PRO A 644 25.12 -32.07 -13.86
CA PRO A 644 25.63 -33.41 -14.15
C PRO A 644 25.27 -34.48 -13.10
N SER A 645 25.05 -34.11 -11.84
CA SER A 645 24.58 -35.01 -10.78
C SER A 645 23.10 -35.41 -10.87
N ARG A 646 22.28 -34.62 -11.59
CA ARG A 646 20.81 -34.74 -11.58
C ARG A 646 20.24 -35.11 -12.94
N CYS A 647 20.87 -34.65 -14.02
CA CYS A 647 20.44 -34.93 -15.38
C CYS A 647 21.40 -35.89 -16.07
N THR A 648 21.06 -37.16 -16.06
CA THR A 648 21.83 -38.21 -16.74
C THR A 648 21.07 -38.72 -17.95
N SER A 649 21.71 -39.45 -18.84
CA SER A 649 21.02 -40.06 -20.00
C SER A 649 19.86 -40.98 -19.59
N SER A 650 19.91 -41.60 -18.41
CA SER A 650 18.82 -42.38 -17.80
C SER A 650 17.74 -41.54 -17.12
N GLN A 651 18.03 -40.29 -16.77
CA GLN A 651 17.10 -39.38 -16.10
C GLN A 651 17.31 -37.96 -16.64
N PRO A 652 16.84 -37.67 -17.86
CA PRO A 652 16.99 -36.34 -18.45
C PRO A 652 16.06 -35.34 -17.77
N TRP A 653 16.49 -34.08 -17.70
CA TRP A 653 15.56 -33.00 -17.44
C TRP A 653 14.62 -32.85 -18.64
N VAL A 654 13.34 -32.61 -18.36
CA VAL A 654 12.30 -32.38 -19.37
C VAL A 654 11.57 -31.10 -18.99
N ASN A 655 11.34 -30.21 -19.96
CA ASN A 655 10.59 -28.99 -19.73
C ASN A 655 9.07 -29.28 -19.57
N ALA A 656 8.32 -28.28 -19.11
CA ALA A 656 6.92 -28.45 -18.71
C ALA A 656 5.97 -28.95 -19.82
N ASP A 657 6.28 -28.69 -21.10
CA ASP A 657 5.48 -29.13 -22.24
C ASP A 657 5.92 -30.49 -22.82
N GLY A 658 6.96 -31.12 -22.25
CA GLY A 658 7.47 -32.42 -22.68
C GLY A 658 8.31 -32.42 -23.95
N ARG A 659 8.54 -31.26 -24.58
CA ARG A 659 9.16 -31.18 -25.91
C ARG A 659 10.69 -31.07 -25.86
N ALA A 660 11.24 -30.40 -24.85
CA ALA A 660 12.67 -30.23 -24.68
C ALA A 660 13.19 -31.15 -23.57
N SER A 661 14.29 -31.84 -23.86
CA SER A 661 15.01 -32.63 -22.86
C SER A 661 16.50 -32.35 -22.89
N ALA A 662 17.13 -32.40 -21.71
CA ALA A 662 18.57 -32.17 -21.57
C ALA A 662 19.20 -33.13 -20.56
N TYR A 663 20.40 -33.61 -20.87
CA TYR A 663 21.17 -34.46 -19.97
C TYR A 663 22.67 -34.38 -20.25
N TRP A 664 23.46 -34.67 -19.21
CA TRP A 664 24.91 -34.77 -19.28
C TRP A 664 25.33 -36.23 -19.46
N GLU A 665 26.32 -36.46 -20.33
CA GLU A 665 26.92 -37.77 -20.61
C GLU A 665 28.45 -37.75 -20.52
#